data_AF-A0A6A4YBV1-F1
#
_entry.id   AF-A0A6A4YBV1-F1
#
_cell.length_a   1.000
_cell.length_b   1.000
_cell.length_c   1.000
_cell.angle_alpha   90.00
_cell.angle_beta   90.00
_cell.angle_gamma   90.00
#
_symmetry.space_group_name_H-M   'P 1'
#
loop_
_entity.id
_entity.type
_entity.pdbx_description
1 polymer ?
#
loop_
_entity_poly.entity_id
_entity_poly.type
_entity_poly.pdbx_seq_one_letter_code
_entity_poly.pdbx_strand_id
1 'polypeptide(L)'
;MEPATTTTTTVALLKPDCASGHRAPGEGDPASNGKIVEDILQRIKAEGFVVTQRRTVLLTKAHVRQLYRHAWNDGDFDAVLDFMVSGPCIALVLSRDDAVGRWKAVMGPVDPAAAKATSKSLLRGIYGTTLIRNALYGSESDLCALRDMNLLFPPPLPSMHRAMVIVKPTTVNFLDAISVRLERAGFFVMDRVTLTISSDDDLLLLADSTDPTYADELKAIMTGGASEVFLLEGLNLIPELELLLGSPDPMHAKVYFPTSIRAEMGATRANNCVHAVHTTAAAVARMHTWFPSFFALAPESTLAIIKPVTATRHGDDIMQIIRTHGFRIDRTSRRHLSREDAMEFYAEHAGKSFYESLMAYMTSDDVIVLILTRVKAIYAWRKCMGPTNSTIAKTQFPTSIRGRFGIDGTKNATHGSDSVASARREIQLMFHVAVVAPGSVPTKALADTPSKYTQKTLHDALARGITQLCQLNPRLDAALDACEWLGRFLVRDATNQAPVVSVGVSASVGRSKPRKAAPVDLAVPSLAALHIVGFFGAPRNRSWLAAQLAKDFGYHYMNLDTVLEKKEPHEDSMAVIVKAFKRCVWKRVIVDHCPPDLTFYLAFQKHVAAFAWITVVADDVGDATPRTSHGTHASPHELPFPTHSPDEHEFYDFFHK
;
A
#
# COMPACT_ATOMS: atom_id res chain seq x y z
N MET A 1 -6.87 35.90 18.81
CA MET A 1 -7.23 34.49 19.05
C MET A 1 -6.10 33.91 19.90
N GLU A 2 -6.39 33.50 21.13
CA GLU A 2 -5.43 32.67 21.87
C GLU A 2 -5.12 31.44 21.00
N PRO A 3 -3.85 31.03 20.87
CA PRO A 3 -3.53 29.80 20.17
C PRO A 3 -4.30 28.68 20.87
N ALA A 4 -5.06 27.90 20.10
CA ALA A 4 -5.68 26.69 20.63
C ALA A 4 -4.56 25.88 21.31
N THR A 5 -4.68 25.67 22.62
CA THR A 5 -3.72 24.85 23.37
C THR A 5 -3.83 23.44 22.80
N THR A 6 -2.91 23.11 21.88
CA THR A 6 -2.83 21.79 21.28
C THR A 6 -2.31 20.85 22.35
N THR A 7 -3.23 20.17 23.02
CA THR A 7 -2.90 19.14 23.99
C THR A 7 -2.07 18.07 23.28
N THR A 8 -0.81 17.89 23.68
CA THR A 8 0.07 16.86 23.11
C THR A 8 0.07 15.61 23.98
N THR A 9 0.75 14.56 23.50
CA THR A 9 0.83 13.29 24.22
C THR A 9 2.27 12.78 24.25
N THR A 10 2.62 12.04 25.30
CA THR A 10 3.90 11.33 25.43
C THR A 10 3.69 9.95 26.01
N VAL A 11 4.61 9.03 25.74
CA VAL A 11 4.65 7.74 26.42
C VAL A 11 5.61 7.85 27.60
N ALA A 12 5.13 7.42 28.76
CA ALA A 12 5.94 7.20 29.95
C ALA A 12 5.99 5.70 30.23
N LEU A 13 7.19 5.19 30.53
CA LEU A 13 7.38 3.77 30.81
C LEU A 13 8.16 3.62 32.11
N LEU A 14 7.52 3.01 33.11
CA LEU A 14 8.16 2.57 34.34
C LEU A 14 8.90 1.28 34.04
N LYS A 15 10.22 1.31 34.25
CA LYS A 15 11.12 0.18 34.02
C LYS A 15 10.88 -0.96 35.02
N PRO A 16 11.42 -2.17 34.80
CA PRO A 16 11.07 -3.35 35.58
C PRO A 16 11.25 -3.22 37.09
N ASP A 17 12.28 -2.50 37.52
CA ASP A 17 12.54 -2.16 38.92
C ASP A 17 11.37 -1.41 39.56
N CYS A 18 10.91 -0.32 38.94
CA CYS A 18 9.81 0.50 39.45
C CYS A 18 8.44 -0.16 39.26
N ALA A 19 8.26 -0.86 38.13
CA ALA A 19 7.01 -1.51 37.79
C ALA A 19 6.66 -2.69 38.72
N SER A 20 7.67 -3.36 39.28
CA SER A 20 7.47 -4.41 40.29
C SER A 20 6.96 -3.88 41.65
N GLY A 21 7.02 -2.56 41.84
CA GLY A 21 6.71 -1.90 43.12
C GLY A 21 7.78 -2.11 44.20
N HIS A 22 8.85 -2.88 43.93
CA HIS A 22 9.89 -3.20 44.89
C HIS A 22 11.26 -2.90 44.29
N ARG A 23 12.15 -2.26 45.05
CA ARG A 23 13.54 -2.09 44.61
C ARG A 23 14.31 -3.40 44.75
N ALA A 24 15.40 -3.54 43.99
CA ALA A 24 16.32 -4.66 44.15
C ALA A 24 16.91 -4.67 45.58
N PRO A 25 17.21 -5.84 46.17
CA PRO A 25 17.81 -5.93 47.50
C PRO A 25 19.09 -5.10 47.59
N GLY A 26 19.17 -4.18 48.56
CA GLY A 26 20.31 -3.29 48.78
C GLY A 26 20.22 -1.91 48.08
N GLU A 27 19.17 -1.64 47.30
CA GLU A 27 18.99 -0.37 46.60
C GLU A 27 17.80 0.45 47.18
N GLY A 28 18.03 1.72 47.57
CA GLY A 28 17.01 2.67 48.02
C GLY A 28 16.47 2.44 49.46
N ASP A 29 15.41 3.16 49.83
CA ASP A 29 14.74 3.04 51.14
C ASP A 29 13.70 1.90 51.12
N PRO A 30 13.89 0.81 51.90
CA PRO A 30 12.95 -0.32 51.95
C PRO A 30 11.53 0.08 52.36
N ALA A 31 11.35 1.20 53.08
CA ALA A 31 10.04 1.69 53.50
C ALA A 31 9.16 2.18 52.34
N SER A 32 9.76 2.44 51.16
CA SER A 32 9.05 2.85 49.94
C SER A 32 8.54 1.68 49.09
N ASN A 33 8.93 0.45 49.42
CA ASN A 33 8.48 -0.75 48.69
C ASN A 33 6.95 -0.92 48.81
N GLY A 34 6.32 -1.34 47.71
CA GLY A 34 4.87 -1.47 47.57
C GLY A 34 4.12 -0.16 47.25
N LYS A 35 4.78 1.01 47.34
CA LYS A 35 4.16 2.33 47.08
C LYS A 35 4.71 3.07 45.86
N ILE A 36 5.86 2.62 45.32
CA ILE A 36 6.58 3.28 44.22
C ILE A 36 5.67 3.68 43.05
N VAL A 37 4.86 2.73 42.56
CA VAL A 37 3.99 2.98 41.39
C VAL A 37 2.93 4.04 41.72
N GLU A 38 2.32 3.96 42.90
CA GLU A 38 1.29 4.90 43.33
C GLU A 38 1.88 6.31 43.53
N ASP A 39 3.06 6.41 44.16
CA ASP A 39 3.76 7.68 44.36
C ASP A 39 4.13 8.34 43.01
N ILE A 40 4.58 7.56 42.03
CA ILE A 40 4.87 8.06 40.67
C ILE A 40 3.58 8.56 40.00
N LEU A 41 2.47 7.81 40.10
CA LEU A 41 1.18 8.20 39.52
C LEU A 41 0.60 9.47 40.17
N GLN A 42 0.73 9.59 41.49
CA GLN A 42 0.36 10.81 42.22
C GLN A 42 1.20 12.00 41.77
N ARG A 43 2.51 11.80 41.55
CA ARG A 43 3.36 12.85 41.01
C ARG A 43 2.99 13.25 39.59
N ILE A 44 2.71 12.28 38.70
CA ILE A 44 2.22 12.55 37.33
C ILE A 44 0.96 13.43 37.38
N LYS A 45 0.01 13.10 38.26
CA LYS A 45 -1.22 13.88 38.45
C LYS A 45 -0.95 15.28 39.03
N ALA A 46 -0.05 15.40 40.01
CA ALA A 46 0.34 16.69 40.61
C ALA A 46 1.04 17.61 39.60
N GLU A 47 1.74 17.02 38.63
CA GLU A 47 2.34 17.71 37.49
C GLU A 47 1.32 17.98 36.37
N GLY A 48 0.02 17.82 36.60
CA GLY A 48 -1.04 18.20 35.67
C GLY A 48 -1.18 17.32 34.43
N PHE A 49 -0.60 16.12 34.42
CA PHE A 49 -0.83 15.16 33.34
C PHE A 49 -2.16 14.41 33.53
N VAL A 50 -2.83 14.13 32.42
CA VAL A 50 -3.92 13.16 32.35
C VAL A 50 -3.37 11.84 31.83
N VAL A 51 -3.53 10.76 32.61
CA VAL A 51 -3.20 9.41 32.15
C VAL A 51 -4.38 8.89 31.32
N THR A 52 -4.23 8.83 30.00
CA THR A 52 -5.31 8.41 29.09
C THR A 52 -5.35 6.90 28.89
N GLN A 53 -4.19 6.24 28.94
CA GLN A 53 -4.07 4.79 28.86
C GLN A 53 -2.98 4.28 29.79
N ARG A 54 -3.17 3.06 30.31
CA ARG A 54 -2.21 2.36 31.16
C ARG A 54 -2.25 0.88 30.84
N ARG A 55 -1.08 0.24 30.74
CA ARG A 55 -0.96 -1.21 30.64
C ARG A 55 0.36 -1.71 31.21
N THR A 56 0.34 -2.93 31.72
CA THR A 56 1.57 -3.67 32.02
C THR A 56 2.04 -4.38 30.75
N VAL A 57 3.32 -4.26 30.41
CA VAL A 57 3.93 -4.83 29.19
C VAL A 57 5.14 -5.66 29.52
N LEU A 58 5.23 -6.84 28.89
CA LEU A 58 6.49 -7.55 28.74
C LEU A 58 7.09 -7.12 27.40
N LEU A 59 8.26 -6.49 27.45
CA LEU A 59 8.92 -6.00 26.25
C LEU A 59 9.72 -7.12 25.60
N THR A 60 9.77 -7.09 24.26
CA THR A 60 10.71 -7.90 23.48
C THR A 60 11.96 -7.08 23.16
N LYS A 61 13.06 -7.75 22.81
CA LYS A 61 14.28 -7.07 22.33
C LYS A 61 13.98 -6.14 21.13
N ALA A 62 13.02 -6.52 20.27
CA ALA A 62 12.58 -5.69 19.15
C ALA A 62 11.85 -4.42 19.61
N HIS A 63 10.98 -4.51 20.63
CA HIS A 63 10.33 -3.31 21.21
C HIS A 63 11.37 -2.34 21.77
N VAL A 64 12.32 -2.85 22.56
CA VAL A 64 13.35 -2.01 23.20
C VAL A 64 14.23 -1.33 22.14
N ARG A 65 14.60 -2.04 21.06
CA ARG A 65 15.33 -1.44 19.93
C ARG A 65 14.59 -0.28 19.27
N GLN A 66 13.26 -0.35 19.16
CA GLN A 66 12.50 0.78 18.63
C GLN A 66 12.49 1.96 19.61
N LEU A 67 12.21 1.73 20.89
CA LEU A 67 12.14 2.78 21.92
C LEU A 67 13.47 3.53 22.07
N TYR A 68 14.60 2.81 22.02
CA TYR A 68 15.96 3.31 22.25
C TYR A 68 16.79 3.45 20.98
N ARG A 69 16.16 3.76 19.84
CA ARG A 69 16.86 3.80 18.55
C ARG A 69 18.11 4.71 18.53
N HIS A 70 18.04 5.85 19.22
CA HIS A 70 19.15 6.80 19.31
C HIS A 70 20.39 6.23 20.04
N ALA A 71 20.21 5.18 20.84
CA ALA A 71 21.23 4.60 21.70
C ALA A 71 21.80 3.28 21.16
N TRP A 72 21.52 2.90 19.90
CA TRP A 72 21.98 1.62 19.33
C TRP A 72 23.51 1.47 19.31
N ASN A 73 24.23 2.59 19.25
CA ASN A 73 25.69 2.61 19.21
C ASN A 73 26.31 2.81 20.61
N ASP A 74 25.51 2.89 21.67
CA ASP A 74 26.01 3.02 23.03
C ASP A 74 26.57 1.67 23.49
N GLY A 75 27.76 1.67 24.09
CA GLY A 75 28.42 0.43 24.52
C GLY A 75 27.63 -0.38 25.56
N ASP A 76 26.74 0.28 26.31
CA ASP A 76 25.89 -0.34 27.33
C ASP A 76 24.51 -0.75 26.79
N PHE A 77 24.24 -0.60 25.49
CA PHE A 77 22.91 -0.82 24.93
C PHE A 77 22.40 -2.25 25.13
N ASP A 78 23.28 -3.25 25.01
CA ASP A 78 22.90 -4.65 25.25
C ASP A 78 22.47 -4.88 26.70
N ALA A 79 23.11 -4.22 27.66
CA ALA A 79 22.73 -4.29 29.06
C ALA A 79 21.39 -3.58 29.34
N VAL A 80 21.12 -2.44 28.66
CA VAL A 80 19.80 -1.79 28.69
C VAL A 80 18.74 -2.73 28.13
N LEU A 81 19.04 -3.39 27.02
CA LEU A 81 18.13 -4.29 26.35
C LEU A 81 17.79 -5.51 27.21
N ASP A 82 18.79 -6.16 27.81
CA ASP A 82 18.57 -7.28 28.72
C ASP A 82 17.82 -6.86 29.98
N PHE A 83 18.11 -5.67 30.51
CA PHE A 83 17.36 -5.14 31.65
C PHE A 83 15.89 -4.89 31.32
N MET A 84 15.59 -4.21 30.21
CA MET A 84 14.21 -3.84 29.85
C MET A 84 13.31 -5.06 29.55
N VAL A 85 13.89 -6.20 29.18
CA VAL A 85 13.15 -7.46 28.95
C VAL A 85 13.15 -8.39 30.18
N SER A 86 13.86 -8.04 31.26
CA SER A 86 14.00 -8.87 32.46
C SER A 86 12.70 -9.00 33.28
N GLY A 87 11.73 -8.12 33.06
CA GLY A 87 10.49 -8.11 33.83
C GLY A 87 9.41 -7.21 33.23
N PRO A 88 8.23 -7.14 33.88
CA PRO A 88 7.14 -6.31 33.43
C PRO A 88 7.49 -4.82 33.56
N CYS A 89 7.16 -4.03 32.55
CA CYS A 89 7.15 -2.57 32.61
C CYS A 89 5.70 -2.06 32.71
N ILE A 90 5.49 -0.86 33.23
CA ILE A 90 4.17 -0.18 33.17
C ILE A 90 4.27 0.95 32.15
N ALA A 91 3.57 0.80 31.03
CA ALA A 91 3.45 1.84 30.02
C ALA A 91 2.22 2.72 30.32
N LEU A 92 2.39 4.03 30.16
CA LEU A 92 1.37 5.06 30.33
C LEU A 92 1.36 5.97 29.11
N VAL A 93 0.17 6.33 28.65
CA VAL A 93 0.00 7.46 27.72
C VAL A 93 -0.40 8.67 28.55
N LEU A 94 0.44 9.71 28.50
CA LEU A 94 0.25 10.95 29.24
C LEU A 94 -0.16 12.05 28.27
N SER A 95 -1.20 12.81 28.62
CA SER A 95 -1.68 13.95 27.85
C SER A 95 -1.58 15.24 28.65
N ARG A 96 -1.03 16.28 28.02
CA ARG A 96 -0.84 17.64 28.55
C ARG A 96 -0.38 18.57 27.43
N ASP A 97 -0.52 19.88 27.60
CA ASP A 97 0.27 20.86 26.83
C ASP A 97 1.77 20.62 27.07
N ASP A 98 2.54 20.57 25.98
CA ASP A 98 3.97 20.19 25.96
C ASP A 98 4.26 18.91 26.77
N ALA A 99 3.48 17.85 26.52
CA ALA A 99 3.57 16.60 27.28
C ALA A 99 4.99 16.00 27.26
N VAL A 100 5.65 15.96 26.10
CA VAL A 100 7.01 15.43 25.97
C VAL A 100 8.01 16.28 26.76
N GLY A 101 8.05 17.59 26.53
CA GLY A 101 8.98 18.49 27.20
C GLY A 101 8.80 18.47 28.72
N ARG A 102 7.54 18.53 29.17
CA ARG A 102 7.23 18.47 30.60
C ARG A 102 7.60 17.12 31.21
N TRP A 103 7.34 16.00 30.54
CA TRP A 103 7.65 14.68 31.09
C TRP A 103 9.15 14.48 31.23
N LYS A 104 9.94 14.94 30.26
CA LYS A 104 11.42 14.98 30.35
C LYS A 104 11.89 15.81 31.54
N ALA A 105 11.27 16.97 31.79
CA ALA A 105 11.59 17.81 32.95
C ALA A 105 11.25 17.13 34.29
N VAL A 106 10.14 16.39 34.37
CA VAL A 106 9.72 15.67 35.59
C VAL A 106 10.61 14.45 35.86
N MET A 107 11.01 13.73 34.82
CA MET A 107 11.96 12.61 34.94
C MET A 107 13.34 13.08 35.40
N GLY A 108 13.88 14.13 34.77
CA GLY A 108 15.24 14.61 34.97
C GLY A 108 16.29 13.92 34.09
N PRO A 109 17.58 14.26 34.26
CA PRO A 109 18.72 13.66 33.55
C PRO A 109 18.71 12.13 33.57
N VAL A 110 19.22 11.50 32.51
CA VAL A 110 19.29 10.03 32.34
C VAL A 110 20.08 9.38 33.48
N ASP A 111 21.14 10.06 33.95
CA ASP A 111 21.93 9.66 35.12
C ASP A 111 21.20 10.02 36.43
N PRO A 112 20.83 9.03 37.27
CA PRO A 112 20.24 9.26 38.58
C PRO A 112 21.07 10.16 39.50
N ALA A 113 22.41 10.08 39.45
CA ALA A 113 23.29 10.90 40.27
C ALA A 113 23.22 12.38 39.85
N ALA A 114 23.31 12.65 38.55
CA ALA A 114 23.12 13.98 38.00
C ALA A 114 21.70 14.53 38.30
N ALA A 115 20.66 13.69 38.20
CA ALA A 115 19.30 14.09 38.54
C ALA A 115 19.17 14.49 40.02
N LYS A 116 19.74 13.70 40.94
CA LYS A 116 19.73 13.99 42.38
C LYS A 116 20.51 15.27 42.72
N ALA A 117 21.62 15.53 42.02
CA ALA A 117 22.38 16.77 42.14
C ALA A 117 21.59 17.99 41.63
N THR A 118 20.81 17.81 40.56
CA THR A 118 19.98 18.89 39.98
C THR A 118 18.81 19.26 40.89
N SER A 119 18.04 18.26 41.34
CA SER A 119 16.95 18.45 42.30
C SER A 119 16.54 17.12 42.92
N LYS A 120 16.32 17.13 44.24
CA LYS A 120 15.84 15.97 45.00
C LYS A 120 14.42 15.53 44.61
N SER A 121 13.68 16.34 43.86
CA SER A 121 12.30 16.05 43.46
C SER A 121 12.17 15.34 42.10
N LEU A 122 13.27 15.16 41.35
CA LEU A 122 13.26 14.52 40.03
C LEU A 122 13.13 13.01 40.15
N LEU A 123 12.25 12.41 39.35
CA LEU A 123 11.88 11.00 39.52
C LEU A 123 13.07 10.05 39.31
N ARG A 124 13.96 10.32 38.35
CA ARG A 124 15.17 9.51 38.14
C ARG A 124 16.15 9.61 39.29
N GLY A 125 16.24 10.76 39.97
CA GLY A 125 17.08 10.93 41.16
C GLY A 125 16.52 10.28 42.42
N ILE A 126 15.19 10.10 42.49
CA ILE A 126 14.51 9.42 43.59
C ILE A 126 14.55 7.90 43.42
N TYR A 127 14.18 7.42 42.22
CA TYR A 127 13.91 5.99 41.97
C TYR A 127 15.02 5.28 41.18
N GLY A 128 15.85 6.01 40.43
CA GLY A 128 16.94 5.42 39.67
C GLY A 128 18.16 5.09 40.53
N THR A 129 18.92 4.09 40.13
CA THR A 129 20.11 3.60 40.85
C THR A 129 21.36 3.59 39.98
N THR A 130 21.24 3.26 38.69
CA THR A 130 22.33 3.31 37.71
C THR A 130 21.87 3.92 36.39
N LEU A 131 22.79 4.12 35.44
CA LEU A 131 22.45 4.58 34.07
C LEU A 131 21.46 3.63 33.37
N ILE A 132 21.63 2.33 33.56
CA ILE A 132 20.74 1.29 33.02
C ILE A 132 19.42 1.26 33.81
N ARG A 133 19.52 1.24 35.14
CA ARG A 133 18.41 1.20 36.11
C ARG A 133 18.00 2.61 36.54
N ASN A 134 17.65 3.44 35.57
CA ASN A 134 17.28 4.83 35.82
C ASN A 134 15.78 5.05 36.03
N ALA A 135 15.04 4.01 36.45
CA ALA A 135 13.61 3.99 36.77
C ALA A 135 12.61 4.24 35.62
N LEU A 136 12.88 5.20 34.73
CA LEU A 136 11.87 5.73 33.81
C LEU A 136 12.42 5.97 32.41
N TYR A 137 11.61 5.61 31.43
CA TYR A 137 11.73 6.01 30.03
C TYR A 137 10.61 7.01 29.66
N GLY A 138 10.92 7.90 28.72
CA GLY A 138 9.92 8.71 28.05
C GLY A 138 10.33 9.01 26.62
N SER A 139 9.33 9.28 25.77
CA SER A 139 9.54 9.57 24.36
C SER A 139 10.39 10.83 24.15
N GLU A 140 11.24 10.82 23.11
CA GLU A 140 12.22 11.90 22.89
C GLU A 140 11.63 13.14 22.19
N SER A 141 10.60 12.95 21.36
CA SER A 141 9.85 13.98 20.63
C SER A 141 8.42 13.51 20.38
N ASP A 142 7.53 14.40 19.91
CA ASP A 142 6.13 14.09 19.63
C ASP A 142 5.97 12.94 18.62
N LEU A 143 6.83 12.88 17.60
CA LEU A 143 6.79 11.78 16.64
C LEU A 143 7.31 10.46 17.25
N CYS A 144 8.27 10.52 18.19
CA CYS A 144 8.65 9.34 18.96
C CYS A 144 7.49 8.89 19.87
N ALA A 145 6.75 9.82 20.48
CA ALA A 145 5.57 9.49 21.28
C ALA A 145 4.51 8.77 20.45
N LEU A 146 4.28 9.22 19.21
CA LEU A 146 3.40 8.54 18.27
C LEU A 146 3.88 7.11 17.96
N ARG A 147 5.17 6.93 17.65
CA ARG A 147 5.78 5.61 17.42
C ARG A 147 5.61 4.70 18.63
N ASP A 148 5.96 5.21 19.81
CA ASP A 148 5.95 4.45 21.06
C ASP A 148 4.52 4.07 21.45
N MET A 149 3.55 4.96 21.17
CA MET A 149 2.13 4.68 21.35
C MET A 149 1.65 3.61 20.37
N ASN A 150 1.99 3.68 19.08
CA ASN A 150 1.61 2.62 18.13
C ASN A 150 2.24 1.26 18.50
N LEU A 151 3.47 1.27 19.03
CA LEU A 151 4.18 0.07 19.47
C LEU A 151 3.58 -0.54 20.74
N LEU A 152 3.28 0.28 21.74
CA LEU A 152 2.85 -0.17 23.06
C LEU A 152 1.33 -0.17 23.22
N PHE A 153 0.58 0.58 22.44
CA PHE A 153 -0.88 0.74 22.53
C PHE A 153 -1.50 0.73 21.12
N PRO A 154 -1.34 -0.39 20.37
CA PRO A 154 -1.88 -0.46 19.02
C PRO A 154 -3.40 -0.25 19.04
N PRO A 155 -3.96 0.51 18.09
CA PRO A 155 -5.39 0.81 18.07
C PRO A 155 -6.21 -0.48 17.96
N PRO A 156 -7.31 -0.61 18.72
CA PRO A 156 -8.07 -1.86 18.81
C PRO A 156 -8.81 -2.19 17.52
N LEU A 157 -9.15 -1.19 16.71
CA LEU A 157 -9.86 -1.37 15.44
C LEU A 157 -9.22 -0.49 14.35
N PRO A 158 -8.83 -1.08 13.21
CA PRO A 158 -8.35 -0.31 12.07
C PRO A 158 -9.48 0.52 11.47
N SER A 159 -9.18 1.76 11.13
CA SER A 159 -10.14 2.71 10.57
C SER A 159 -9.60 3.36 9.31
N MET A 160 -10.47 3.48 8.31
CA MET A 160 -10.12 4.01 7.00
C MET A 160 -10.07 5.54 7.04
N HIS A 161 -8.96 6.11 6.60
CA HIS A 161 -8.73 7.56 6.60
C HIS A 161 -8.21 8.03 5.25
N ARG A 162 -8.33 9.34 5.01
CA ARG A 162 -7.76 10.05 3.86
C ARG A 162 -6.74 11.08 4.31
N ALA A 163 -5.70 11.27 3.50
CA ALA A 163 -4.79 12.40 3.62
C ALA A 163 -4.24 12.79 2.24
N MET A 164 -3.57 13.92 2.20
CA MET A 164 -2.74 14.31 1.06
C MET A 164 -1.26 14.22 1.44
N VAL A 165 -0.43 13.89 0.47
CA VAL A 165 1.03 14.03 0.58
C VAL A 165 1.50 14.95 -0.51
N ILE A 166 2.11 16.07 -0.12
CA ILE A 166 2.70 17.05 -1.01
C ILE A 166 4.19 16.73 -1.14
N VAL A 167 4.64 16.43 -2.36
CA VAL A 167 6.04 16.31 -2.73
C VAL A 167 6.53 17.67 -3.20
N LYS A 168 7.55 18.20 -2.54
CA LYS A 168 8.09 19.54 -2.80
C LYS A 168 8.80 19.60 -4.15
N PRO A 169 8.80 20.76 -4.85
CA PRO A 169 9.29 20.88 -6.23
C PRO A 169 10.74 20.41 -6.43
N THR A 170 11.59 20.62 -5.43
CA THR A 170 13.00 20.22 -5.39
C THR A 170 13.21 18.71 -5.41
N THR A 171 12.17 17.90 -5.19
CA THR A 171 12.26 16.45 -4.97
C THR A 171 11.40 15.62 -5.90
N VAL A 172 10.88 16.21 -6.97
CA VAL A 172 10.07 15.51 -7.99
C VAL A 172 10.81 14.35 -8.66
N ASN A 173 12.14 14.36 -8.65
CA ASN A 173 12.96 13.23 -9.14
C ASN A 173 12.81 11.96 -8.29
N PHE A 174 12.25 12.05 -7.07
CA PHE A 174 11.99 10.91 -6.19
C PHE A 174 10.53 10.44 -6.23
N LEU A 175 9.70 10.99 -7.14
CA LEU A 175 8.25 10.76 -7.14
C LEU A 175 7.86 9.27 -7.16
N ASP A 176 8.51 8.49 -8.02
CA ASP A 176 8.25 7.05 -8.14
C ASP A 176 8.67 6.29 -6.88
N ALA A 177 9.82 6.65 -6.29
CA ALA A 177 10.30 6.05 -5.05
C ALA A 177 9.34 6.36 -3.88
N ILE A 178 8.85 7.60 -3.79
CA ILE A 178 7.85 8.01 -2.79
C ILE A 178 6.55 7.23 -2.98
N SER A 179 6.03 7.18 -4.21
CA SER A 179 4.79 6.45 -4.54
C SER A 179 4.88 4.96 -4.14
N VAL A 180 5.99 4.29 -4.50
CA VAL A 180 6.23 2.90 -4.12
C VAL A 180 6.27 2.73 -2.60
N ARG A 181 6.90 3.65 -1.87
CA ARG A 181 6.96 3.59 -0.41
C ARG A 181 5.58 3.78 0.25
N LEU A 182 4.75 4.67 -0.28
CA LEU A 182 3.36 4.86 0.17
C LEU A 182 2.54 3.58 -0.04
N GLU A 183 2.66 2.96 -1.22
CA GLU A 183 1.94 1.72 -1.52
C GLU A 183 2.45 0.53 -0.69
N ARG A 184 3.76 0.42 -0.46
CA ARG A 184 4.35 -0.62 0.42
C ARG A 184 3.94 -0.48 1.88
N ALA A 185 3.66 0.74 2.32
CA ALA A 185 3.07 0.98 3.64
C ALA A 185 1.57 0.58 3.72
N GLY A 186 0.99 0.12 2.60
CA GLY A 186 -0.41 -0.33 2.53
C GLY A 186 -1.40 0.78 2.21
N PHE A 187 -0.93 1.95 1.77
CA PHE A 187 -1.81 3.05 1.34
C PHE A 187 -2.22 2.90 -0.12
N PHE A 188 -3.44 3.30 -0.42
CA PHE A 188 -3.95 3.41 -1.78
C PHE A 188 -3.68 4.82 -2.30
N VAL A 189 -2.92 4.92 -3.39
CA VAL A 189 -2.72 6.17 -4.12
C VAL A 189 -3.94 6.37 -5.05
N MET A 190 -4.91 7.14 -4.57
CA MET A 190 -6.21 7.26 -5.20
C MET A 190 -6.21 8.21 -6.39
N ASP A 191 -5.46 9.31 -6.29
CA ASP A 191 -5.30 10.28 -7.37
C ASP A 191 -3.99 11.08 -7.18
N ARG A 192 -3.56 11.76 -8.24
CA ARG A 192 -2.37 12.62 -8.23
C ARG A 192 -2.62 13.88 -9.07
N VAL A 193 -2.20 15.03 -8.54
CA VAL A 193 -2.25 16.31 -9.25
C VAL A 193 -0.93 17.07 -9.14
N THR A 194 -0.59 17.79 -10.20
CA THR A 194 0.55 18.70 -10.25
C THR A 194 0.05 20.13 -10.01
N LEU A 195 0.58 20.82 -9.01
CA LEU A 195 0.11 22.15 -8.58
C LEU A 195 1.27 23.09 -8.27
N THR A 196 1.12 24.38 -8.60
CA THR A 196 2.01 25.43 -8.09
C THR A 196 1.42 25.99 -6.81
N ILE A 197 2.11 25.76 -5.68
CA ILE A 197 1.67 26.21 -4.36
C ILE A 197 2.43 27.49 -4.01
N SER A 198 1.76 28.63 -4.15
CA SER A 198 2.37 29.95 -3.93
C SER A 198 1.55 30.89 -3.06
N SER A 199 0.29 30.57 -2.76
CA SER A 199 -0.55 31.39 -1.90
C SER A 199 -0.10 31.26 -0.43
N ASP A 200 -0.13 32.35 0.32
CA ASP A 200 0.27 32.33 1.74
C ASP A 200 -0.65 31.40 2.56
N ASP A 201 -1.95 31.34 2.23
CA ASP A 201 -2.91 30.40 2.83
C ASP A 201 -2.51 28.93 2.63
N ASP A 202 -2.01 28.57 1.44
CA ASP A 202 -1.58 27.20 1.18
C ASP A 202 -0.24 26.91 1.84
N LEU A 203 0.68 27.88 1.86
CA LEU A 203 1.97 27.73 2.55
C LEU A 203 1.79 27.54 4.06
N LEU A 204 0.78 28.17 4.66
CA LEU A 204 0.40 27.95 6.06
C LEU A 204 -0.02 26.49 6.34
N LEU A 205 -0.53 25.76 5.36
CA LEU A 205 -0.83 24.33 5.51
C LEU A 205 0.42 23.45 5.58
N LEU A 206 1.55 23.95 5.09
CA LEU A 206 2.83 23.23 5.08
C LEU A 206 3.76 23.65 6.23
N ALA A 207 3.43 24.76 6.91
CA ALA A 207 4.30 25.36 7.91
C ALA A 207 4.30 24.53 9.21
N ASP A 208 5.48 24.06 9.61
CA ASP A 208 5.71 23.31 10.86
C ASP A 208 6.47 24.12 11.92
N SER A 209 6.77 25.39 11.63
CA SER A 209 7.54 26.30 12.48
C SER A 209 7.04 27.73 12.31
N THR A 210 7.11 28.50 13.38
CA THR A 210 6.81 29.94 13.39
C THR A 210 8.06 30.80 13.12
N ASP A 211 9.21 30.18 12.88
CA ASP A 211 10.46 30.87 12.56
C ASP A 211 10.36 31.60 11.20
N PRO A 212 10.59 32.92 11.14
CA PRO A 212 10.56 33.67 9.89
C PRO A 212 11.54 33.14 8.84
N THR A 213 12.73 32.69 9.27
CA THR A 213 13.76 32.16 8.33
C THR A 213 13.30 30.88 7.66
N TYR A 214 12.60 30.02 8.41
CA TYR A 214 11.96 28.82 7.87
C TYR A 214 10.84 29.17 6.88
N ALA A 215 10.01 30.17 7.21
CA ALA A 215 8.91 30.58 6.36
C ALA A 215 9.41 31.12 5.00
N ASP A 216 10.47 31.92 5.01
CA ASP A 216 11.12 32.44 3.80
C ASP A 216 11.73 31.32 2.95
N GLU A 217 12.43 30.37 3.57
CA GLU A 217 13.01 29.21 2.88
C GLU A 217 11.91 28.33 2.26
N LEU A 218 10.85 28.02 3.03
CA LEU A 218 9.72 27.24 2.55
C LEU A 218 9.04 27.89 1.35
N LYS A 219 8.80 29.21 1.43
CA LYS A 219 8.22 29.99 0.33
C LYS A 219 9.11 29.94 -0.91
N ALA A 220 10.42 30.12 -0.76
CA ALA A 220 11.36 30.02 -1.87
C ALA A 220 11.34 28.64 -2.55
N ILE A 221 11.31 27.55 -1.76
CA ILE A 221 11.25 26.17 -2.28
C ILE A 221 9.94 25.91 -3.04
N MET A 222 8.81 26.26 -2.44
CA MET A 222 7.49 25.94 -2.99
C MET A 222 7.17 26.77 -4.24
N THR A 223 7.66 28.01 -4.31
CA THR A 223 7.52 28.88 -5.50
C THR A 223 8.51 28.54 -6.61
N GLY A 224 9.54 27.74 -6.34
CA GLY A 224 10.58 27.36 -7.31
C GLY A 224 10.12 26.38 -8.40
N GLY A 225 8.92 25.81 -8.30
CA GLY A 225 8.38 24.91 -9.31
C GLY A 225 7.04 24.31 -8.92
N ALA A 226 6.57 23.33 -9.70
CA ALA A 226 5.36 22.60 -9.40
C ALA A 226 5.62 21.50 -8.35
N SER A 227 4.68 21.36 -7.43
CA SER A 227 4.60 20.26 -6.48
C SER A 227 3.71 19.15 -7.01
N GLU A 228 4.00 17.92 -6.62
CA GLU A 228 3.14 16.77 -6.88
C GLU A 228 2.36 16.45 -5.61
N VAL A 229 1.04 16.33 -5.70
CA VAL A 229 0.18 16.03 -4.55
C VAL A 229 -0.51 14.70 -4.77
N PHE A 230 -0.30 13.77 -3.85
CA PHE A 230 -0.99 12.48 -3.83
C PHE A 230 -2.20 12.53 -2.91
N LEU A 231 -3.33 12.04 -3.39
CA LEU A 231 -4.48 11.72 -2.55
C LEU A 231 -4.40 10.27 -2.10
N LEU A 232 -4.39 10.04 -0.78
CA LEU A 232 -4.21 8.73 -0.19
C LEU A 232 -5.45 8.27 0.57
N GLU A 233 -5.70 6.96 0.54
CA GLU A 233 -6.62 6.26 1.45
C GLU A 233 -5.87 5.10 2.12
N GLY A 234 -6.00 4.94 3.44
CA GLY A 234 -5.37 3.83 4.16
C GLY A 234 -6.03 3.51 5.49
N LEU A 235 -5.80 2.30 6.00
CA LEU A 235 -6.14 1.95 7.38
C LEU A 235 -5.15 2.60 8.33
N ASN A 236 -5.65 3.25 9.39
CA ASN A 236 -4.85 3.99 10.35
C ASN A 236 -3.87 4.95 9.66
N LEU A 237 -4.29 5.54 8.54
CA LEU A 237 -3.39 6.22 7.61
C LEU A 237 -2.60 7.34 8.29
N ILE A 238 -3.25 8.17 9.10
CA ILE A 238 -2.62 9.37 9.68
C ILE A 238 -1.36 9.02 10.47
N PRO A 239 -1.42 8.17 11.51
CA PRO A 239 -0.23 7.88 12.30
C PRO A 239 0.83 7.10 11.50
N GLU A 240 0.42 6.15 10.66
CA GLU A 240 1.35 5.35 9.85
C GLU A 240 2.07 6.22 8.79
N LEU A 241 1.37 7.21 8.23
CA LEU A 241 1.95 8.15 7.27
C LEU A 241 3.00 9.04 7.94
N GLU A 242 2.71 9.62 9.10
CA GLU A 242 3.69 10.45 9.82
C GLU A 242 4.97 9.65 10.17
N LEU A 243 4.81 8.39 10.60
CA LEU A 243 5.95 7.51 10.89
C LEU A 243 6.74 7.16 9.61
N LEU A 244 6.06 6.92 8.49
CA LEU A 244 6.70 6.67 7.20
C LEU A 244 7.48 7.87 6.68
N LEU A 245 6.94 9.09 6.86
CA LEU A 245 7.62 10.32 6.47
C LEU A 245 8.79 10.62 7.41
N GLY A 246 8.61 10.42 8.72
CA GLY A 246 9.58 10.75 9.76
C GLY A 246 9.53 12.22 10.16
N SER A 247 10.47 12.65 11.00
CA SER A 247 10.48 14.03 11.52
C SER A 247 10.58 15.06 10.40
N PRO A 248 9.88 16.21 10.50
CA PRO A 248 10.05 17.31 9.56
C PRO A 248 11.49 17.83 9.47
N ASP A 249 12.29 17.66 10.53
CA ASP A 249 13.73 17.86 10.52
C ASP A 249 14.44 16.55 10.06
N PRO A 250 15.10 16.54 8.88
CA PRO A 250 15.83 15.38 8.38
C PRO A 250 16.93 14.87 9.31
N MET A 251 17.57 15.73 10.11
CA MET A 251 18.62 15.31 11.03
C MET A 251 18.05 14.52 12.20
N HIS A 252 16.98 15.01 12.82
CA HIS A 252 16.20 14.24 13.77
C HIS A 252 15.63 12.95 13.13
N ALA A 253 15.14 13.01 11.89
CA ALA A 253 14.63 11.84 11.20
C ALA A 253 15.71 10.75 11.04
N LYS A 254 16.95 11.09 10.66
CA LYS A 254 18.05 10.12 10.53
C LYS A 254 18.35 9.37 11.83
N VAL A 255 18.23 10.03 12.98
CA VAL A 255 18.49 9.40 14.28
C VAL A 255 17.33 8.49 14.70
N TYR A 256 16.10 9.00 14.65
CA TYR A 256 14.94 8.33 15.25
C TYR A 256 14.08 7.52 14.28
N PHE A 257 14.22 7.78 12.97
CA PHE A 257 13.46 7.19 11.87
C PHE A 257 14.36 7.04 10.61
N PRO A 258 15.52 6.38 10.67
CA PRO A 258 16.55 6.39 9.61
C PRO A 258 16.05 5.89 8.27
N THR A 259 15.02 5.04 8.25
CA THR A 259 14.42 4.50 7.04
C THR A 259 13.23 5.33 6.56
N SER A 260 12.99 6.53 7.09
CA SER A 260 11.86 7.39 6.70
C SER A 260 12.16 8.16 5.42
N ILE A 261 11.12 8.69 4.75
CA ILE A 261 11.31 9.45 3.51
C ILE A 261 12.15 10.70 3.78
N ARG A 262 11.85 11.44 4.85
CA ARG A 262 12.57 12.67 5.20
C ARG A 262 14.00 12.41 5.66
N ALA A 263 14.29 11.27 6.28
CA ALA A 263 15.65 10.89 6.66
C ALA A 263 16.55 10.62 5.44
N GLU A 264 16.01 9.92 4.45
CA GLU A 264 16.76 9.49 3.26
C GLU A 264 16.86 10.58 2.18
N MET A 265 15.80 11.39 2.01
CA MET A 265 15.64 12.30 0.87
C MET A 265 15.53 13.78 1.27
N GLY A 266 15.38 14.09 2.57
CA GLY A 266 15.25 15.46 3.05
C GLY A 266 16.61 16.16 3.19
N ALA A 267 16.63 17.47 2.89
CA ALA A 267 17.84 18.30 2.99
C ALA A 267 17.82 19.21 4.23
N THR A 268 16.75 20.00 4.39
CA THR A 268 16.54 20.92 5.51
C THR A 268 15.12 20.74 6.05
N ARG A 269 14.76 21.42 7.15
CA ARG A 269 13.40 21.40 7.68
C ARG A 269 12.39 21.95 6.66
N ALA A 270 12.71 23.07 6.01
CA ALA A 270 11.87 23.62 4.95
C ALA A 270 11.96 22.82 3.63
N ASN A 271 13.09 22.15 3.34
CA ASN A 271 13.28 21.28 2.18
C ASN A 271 13.33 19.78 2.55
N ASN A 272 12.35 19.34 3.32
CA ASN A 272 12.28 17.96 3.83
C ASN A 272 11.63 16.96 2.84
N CYS A 273 11.65 17.24 1.54
CA CYS A 273 11.08 16.41 0.47
C CYS A 273 9.53 16.32 0.45
N VAL A 274 8.88 16.00 1.57
CA VAL A 274 7.45 15.68 1.62
C VAL A 274 6.73 16.26 2.84
N HIS A 275 5.47 16.65 2.64
CA HIS A 275 4.59 17.14 3.69
C HIS A 275 3.25 16.38 3.68
N ALA A 276 2.82 15.86 4.84
CA ALA A 276 1.52 15.23 4.99
C ALA A 276 0.49 16.28 5.41
N VAL A 277 -0.65 16.32 4.73
CA VAL A 277 -1.76 17.24 5.04
C VAL A 277 -2.98 16.40 5.39
N HIS A 278 -3.39 16.46 6.65
CA HIS A 278 -4.53 15.71 7.21
C HIS A 278 -5.20 16.51 8.33
N THR A 279 -6.29 15.94 8.88
CA THR A 279 -6.97 16.30 10.15
C THR A 279 -7.59 17.69 10.32
N THR A 280 -7.20 18.73 9.56
CA THR A 280 -7.79 20.07 9.68
C THR A 280 -8.95 20.29 8.72
N ALA A 281 -9.90 21.17 9.09
CA ALA A 281 -10.97 21.58 8.18
C ALA A 281 -10.43 22.20 6.88
N ALA A 282 -9.33 22.95 6.98
CA ALA A 282 -8.64 23.53 5.83
C ALA A 282 -8.03 22.45 4.92
N ALA A 283 -7.41 21.40 5.48
CA ALA A 283 -6.91 20.25 4.73
C ALA A 283 -8.03 19.55 3.94
N VAL A 284 -9.19 19.33 4.56
CA VAL A 284 -10.35 18.72 3.89
C VAL A 284 -10.87 19.62 2.77
N ALA A 285 -10.99 20.93 3.02
CA ALA A 285 -11.42 21.88 2.00
C ALA A 285 -10.47 21.87 0.79
N ARG A 286 -9.14 21.91 1.03
CA ARG A 286 -8.15 21.83 -0.05
C ARG A 286 -8.18 20.51 -0.80
N MET A 287 -8.41 19.39 -0.12
CA MET A 287 -8.57 18.10 -0.77
C MET A 287 -9.68 18.14 -1.83
N HIS A 288 -10.84 18.73 -1.52
CA HIS A 288 -11.91 18.90 -2.50
C HIS A 288 -11.56 19.87 -3.64
N THR A 289 -10.85 20.96 -3.34
CA THR A 289 -10.44 21.94 -4.35
C THR A 289 -9.38 21.39 -5.30
N TRP A 290 -8.43 20.62 -4.80
CA TRP A 290 -7.30 20.09 -5.58
C TRP A 290 -7.64 18.81 -6.33
N PHE A 291 -8.61 18.02 -5.85
CA PHE A 291 -9.03 16.76 -6.49
C PHE A 291 -10.51 16.74 -6.92
N PRO A 292 -11.02 17.74 -7.65
CA PRO A 292 -12.43 17.82 -7.98
C PRO A 292 -12.89 16.64 -8.84
N SER A 293 -12.02 16.16 -9.74
CA SER A 293 -12.28 15.00 -10.61
C SER A 293 -12.46 13.71 -9.80
N PHE A 294 -11.63 13.48 -8.78
CA PHE A 294 -11.76 12.31 -7.91
C PHE A 294 -13.10 12.31 -7.16
N PHE A 295 -13.48 13.46 -6.57
CA PHE A 295 -14.73 13.56 -5.83
C PHE A 295 -15.98 13.54 -6.74
N ALA A 296 -15.81 13.76 -8.05
CA ALA A 296 -16.86 13.57 -9.03
C ALA A 296 -17.04 12.11 -9.50
N LEU A 297 -16.14 11.19 -9.11
CA LEU A 297 -16.23 9.78 -9.52
C LEU A 297 -17.44 9.09 -8.86
N ALA A 298 -18.20 8.39 -9.69
CA ALA A 298 -19.20 7.45 -9.21
C ALA A 298 -18.52 6.15 -8.71
N PRO A 299 -19.10 5.44 -7.74
CA PRO A 299 -18.63 4.11 -7.37
C PRO A 299 -18.65 3.15 -8.56
N GLU A 300 -17.57 2.37 -8.71
CA GLU A 300 -17.50 1.26 -9.65
C GLU A 300 -17.74 -0.07 -8.95
N SER A 301 -18.08 -1.10 -9.72
CA SER A 301 -18.25 -2.46 -9.23
C SER A 301 -17.20 -3.39 -9.82
N THR A 302 -16.70 -4.32 -9.00
CA THR A 302 -15.74 -5.35 -9.39
C THR A 302 -16.17 -6.73 -8.90
N LEU A 303 -15.76 -7.79 -9.58
CA LEU A 303 -15.92 -9.14 -9.08
C LEU A 303 -14.78 -9.45 -8.11
N ALA A 304 -15.13 -10.09 -6.99
CA ALA A 304 -14.16 -10.76 -6.13
C ALA A 304 -14.56 -12.23 -5.93
N ILE A 305 -13.57 -13.11 -5.97
CA ILE A 305 -13.76 -14.52 -5.60
C ILE A 305 -12.78 -14.84 -4.47
N ILE A 306 -13.30 -15.38 -3.37
CA ILE A 306 -12.51 -16.09 -2.36
C ILE A 306 -12.46 -17.55 -2.80
N LYS A 307 -11.24 -18.02 -3.08
CA LYS A 307 -10.97 -19.32 -3.72
C LYS A 307 -11.23 -20.51 -2.78
N PRO A 308 -11.30 -21.74 -3.32
CA PRO A 308 -11.55 -22.95 -2.56
C PRO A 308 -10.58 -23.13 -1.39
N VAL A 309 -10.99 -23.85 -0.34
CA VAL A 309 -10.28 -23.99 0.94
C VAL A 309 -10.19 -22.69 1.75
N THR A 310 -9.74 -21.58 1.15
CA THR A 310 -9.70 -20.27 1.81
C THR A 310 -11.11 -19.75 2.10
N ALA A 311 -12.05 -19.94 1.19
CA ALA A 311 -13.46 -19.60 1.40
C ALA A 311 -14.05 -20.34 2.62
N THR A 312 -13.72 -21.62 2.78
CA THR A 312 -14.17 -22.45 3.88
C THR A 312 -13.51 -22.07 5.21
N ARG A 313 -12.20 -21.80 5.22
CA ARG A 313 -11.44 -21.55 6.45
C ARG A 313 -11.44 -20.09 6.91
N HIS A 314 -11.47 -19.14 5.99
CA HIS A 314 -11.18 -17.71 6.23
C HIS A 314 -12.14 -16.77 5.48
N GLY A 315 -13.28 -17.26 4.99
CA GLY A 315 -14.25 -16.46 4.23
C GLY A 315 -14.73 -15.24 5.01
N ASP A 316 -15.10 -15.41 6.27
CA ASP A 316 -15.60 -14.32 7.13
C ASP A 316 -14.50 -13.29 7.47
N ASP A 317 -13.28 -13.76 7.75
CA ASP A 317 -12.12 -12.89 7.99
C ASP A 317 -11.85 -11.99 6.78
N ILE A 318 -11.87 -12.57 5.57
CA ILE A 318 -11.63 -11.83 4.33
C ILE A 318 -12.79 -10.87 4.02
N MET A 319 -14.04 -11.27 4.24
CA MET A 319 -15.18 -10.36 4.11
C MET A 319 -15.11 -9.19 5.11
N GLN A 320 -14.60 -9.43 6.31
CA GLN A 320 -14.35 -8.35 7.27
C GLN A 320 -13.24 -7.41 6.78
N ILE A 321 -12.13 -7.94 6.26
CA ILE A 321 -11.06 -7.14 5.63
C ILE A 321 -11.63 -6.28 4.50
N ILE A 322 -12.48 -6.83 3.64
CA ILE A 322 -13.14 -6.11 2.54
C ILE A 322 -13.95 -4.92 3.09
N ARG A 323 -14.79 -5.14 4.11
CA ARG A 323 -15.59 -4.06 4.73
C ARG A 323 -14.71 -3.00 5.39
N THR A 324 -13.69 -3.42 6.13
CA THR A 324 -12.74 -2.53 6.80
C THR A 324 -12.00 -1.64 5.80
N HIS A 325 -11.68 -2.14 4.60
CA HIS A 325 -11.11 -1.35 3.52
C HIS A 325 -12.12 -0.47 2.78
N GLY A 326 -13.36 -0.32 3.27
CA GLY A 326 -14.34 0.62 2.72
C GLY A 326 -15.09 0.12 1.48
N PHE A 327 -15.09 -1.19 1.21
CA PHE A 327 -15.95 -1.76 0.18
C PHE A 327 -17.36 -2.04 0.70
N ARG A 328 -18.36 -1.74 -0.12
CA ARG A 328 -19.70 -2.30 0.04
C ARG A 328 -19.76 -3.65 -0.67
N ILE A 329 -20.29 -4.66 0.01
CA ILE A 329 -20.56 -5.97 -0.59
C ILE A 329 -22.02 -5.94 -1.07
N ASP A 330 -22.22 -5.85 -2.38
CA ASP A 330 -23.55 -5.69 -2.99
C ASP A 330 -24.28 -7.03 -3.10
N ARG A 331 -23.54 -8.08 -3.44
CA ARG A 331 -24.05 -9.45 -3.52
C ARG A 331 -22.98 -10.41 -3.05
N THR A 332 -23.43 -11.51 -2.45
CA THR A 332 -22.60 -12.64 -2.01
C THR A 332 -23.25 -13.93 -2.48
N SER A 333 -22.45 -14.87 -2.98
CA SER A 333 -22.88 -16.22 -3.32
C SER A 333 -21.79 -17.21 -2.96
N ARG A 334 -22.09 -18.16 -2.07
CA ARG A 334 -21.24 -19.34 -1.85
C ARG A 334 -21.74 -20.46 -2.75
N ARG A 335 -20.83 -21.10 -3.50
CA ARG A 335 -21.18 -22.20 -4.41
C ARG A 335 -19.97 -23.06 -4.73
N HIS A 336 -20.25 -24.30 -5.11
CA HIS A 336 -19.30 -25.18 -5.76
C HIS A 336 -19.31 -24.93 -7.28
N LEU A 337 -18.16 -24.65 -7.90
CA LEU A 337 -18.09 -24.44 -9.34
C LEU A 337 -18.05 -25.79 -10.07
N SER A 338 -18.87 -25.94 -11.12
CA SER A 338 -18.66 -27.03 -12.08
C SER A 338 -17.35 -26.81 -12.84
N ARG A 339 -16.83 -27.87 -13.46
CA ARG A 339 -15.63 -27.76 -14.28
C ARG A 339 -15.89 -26.88 -15.49
N GLU A 340 -17.07 -26.99 -16.09
CA GLU A 340 -17.52 -26.20 -17.22
C GLU A 340 -17.57 -24.71 -16.87
N ASP A 341 -18.17 -24.35 -15.73
CA ASP A 341 -18.25 -22.96 -15.26
C ASP A 341 -16.86 -22.37 -15.00
N ALA A 342 -15.96 -23.16 -14.39
CA ALA A 342 -14.59 -22.74 -14.14
C ALA A 342 -13.81 -22.51 -15.45
N MET A 343 -14.00 -23.39 -16.43
CA MET A 343 -13.38 -23.27 -17.75
C MET A 343 -13.89 -22.06 -18.53
N GLU A 344 -15.21 -21.82 -18.52
CA GLU A 344 -15.79 -20.63 -19.14
C GLU A 344 -15.25 -19.35 -18.48
N PHE A 345 -15.19 -19.33 -17.15
CA PHE A 345 -14.67 -18.18 -16.42
C PHE A 345 -13.20 -17.88 -16.73
N TYR A 346 -12.36 -18.91 -16.81
CA TYR A 346 -10.92 -18.81 -17.05
C TYR A 346 -10.51 -19.05 -18.51
N ALA A 347 -11.43 -18.93 -19.47
CA ALA A 347 -11.18 -19.23 -20.89
C ALA A 347 -9.94 -18.50 -21.47
N GLU A 348 -9.65 -17.28 -21.01
CA GLU A 348 -8.47 -16.49 -21.38
C GLU A 348 -7.12 -17.09 -20.93
N HIS A 349 -7.14 -18.16 -20.13
CA HIS A 349 -5.97 -18.89 -19.67
C HIS A 349 -5.84 -20.28 -20.29
N ALA A 350 -6.75 -20.65 -21.19
CA ALA A 350 -6.67 -21.91 -21.93
C ALA A 350 -5.31 -22.03 -22.66
N GLY A 351 -4.70 -23.21 -22.57
CA GLY A 351 -3.38 -23.49 -23.16
C GLY A 351 -2.18 -23.08 -22.31
N LYS A 352 -2.37 -22.43 -21.16
CA LYS A 352 -1.26 -22.15 -20.21
C LYS A 352 -0.94 -23.40 -19.38
N SER A 353 0.34 -23.61 -19.06
CA SER A 353 0.83 -24.79 -18.32
C SER A 353 0.15 -25.02 -16.97
N PHE A 354 -0.33 -23.94 -16.33
CA PHE A 354 -1.01 -24.00 -15.03
C PHE A 354 -2.55 -24.15 -15.13
N TYR A 355 -3.13 -24.16 -16.33
CA TYR A 355 -4.58 -24.08 -16.53
C TYR A 355 -5.32 -25.28 -15.91
N GLU A 356 -4.84 -26.50 -16.17
CA GLU A 356 -5.45 -27.72 -15.63
C GLU A 356 -5.41 -27.77 -14.10
N SER A 357 -4.27 -27.39 -13.51
CA SER A 357 -4.11 -27.28 -12.06
C SER A 357 -5.02 -26.20 -11.46
N LEU A 358 -5.24 -25.10 -12.18
CA LEU A 358 -6.20 -24.06 -11.77
C LEU A 358 -7.63 -24.59 -11.81
N MET A 359 -8.03 -25.34 -12.84
CA MET A 359 -9.38 -25.91 -12.95
C MET A 359 -9.63 -26.93 -11.85
N ALA A 360 -8.68 -27.85 -11.64
CA ALA A 360 -8.76 -28.84 -10.56
C ALA A 360 -8.87 -28.16 -9.18
N TYR A 361 -8.15 -27.06 -8.96
CA TYR A 361 -8.24 -26.32 -7.71
C TYR A 361 -9.58 -25.58 -7.56
N MET A 362 -10.03 -24.86 -8.59
CA MET A 362 -11.26 -24.06 -8.53
C MET A 362 -12.54 -24.90 -8.39
N THR A 363 -12.47 -26.20 -8.72
CA THR A 363 -13.56 -27.19 -8.58
C THR A 363 -13.39 -28.10 -7.36
N SER A 364 -12.38 -27.87 -6.51
CA SER A 364 -12.07 -28.78 -5.40
C SER A 364 -12.92 -28.58 -4.14
N ASP A 365 -13.46 -27.38 -3.94
CA ASP A 365 -14.27 -26.99 -2.76
C ASP A 365 -15.08 -25.73 -3.13
N ASP A 366 -15.95 -25.28 -2.23
CA ASP A 366 -16.76 -24.07 -2.41
C ASP A 366 -15.91 -22.81 -2.59
N VAL A 367 -16.40 -21.91 -3.44
CA VAL A 367 -15.96 -20.52 -3.55
C VAL A 367 -16.97 -19.57 -2.92
N ILE A 368 -16.50 -18.40 -2.49
CA ILE A 368 -17.39 -17.26 -2.20
C ILE A 368 -17.17 -16.22 -3.30
N VAL A 369 -18.23 -15.92 -4.05
CA VAL A 369 -18.24 -14.89 -5.09
C VAL A 369 -18.94 -13.65 -4.56
N LEU A 370 -18.33 -12.49 -4.76
CA LEU A 370 -18.80 -11.19 -4.26
C LEU A 370 -18.85 -10.18 -5.40
N ILE A 371 -19.86 -9.31 -5.37
CA ILE A 371 -19.83 -8.03 -6.10
C ILE A 371 -19.42 -6.96 -5.10
N LEU A 372 -18.28 -6.32 -5.34
CA LEU A 372 -17.76 -5.26 -4.49
C LEU A 372 -17.96 -3.91 -5.16
N THR A 373 -18.47 -2.93 -4.40
CA THR A 373 -18.69 -1.57 -4.90
C THR A 373 -17.94 -0.54 -4.06
N ARG A 374 -17.21 0.34 -4.75
CA ARG A 374 -16.41 1.45 -4.17
C ARG A 374 -15.97 2.41 -5.28
N VAL A 375 -15.64 3.66 -4.97
CA VAL A 375 -14.87 4.51 -5.88
C VAL A 375 -13.52 3.84 -6.16
N LYS A 376 -13.18 3.63 -7.44
CA LYS A 376 -11.99 2.88 -7.87
C LYS A 376 -11.89 1.47 -7.24
N ALA A 377 -13.02 0.75 -7.09
CA ALA A 377 -13.09 -0.60 -6.54
C ALA A 377 -12.14 -1.63 -7.17
N ILE A 378 -11.96 -1.65 -8.50
CA ILE A 378 -11.04 -2.55 -9.21
C ILE A 378 -9.62 -2.30 -8.75
N TYR A 379 -9.17 -1.03 -8.80
CA TYR A 379 -7.84 -0.63 -8.33
C TYR A 379 -7.65 -1.00 -6.86
N ALA A 380 -8.57 -0.58 -6.00
CA ALA A 380 -8.48 -0.80 -4.57
C ALA A 380 -8.53 -2.30 -4.22
N TRP A 381 -9.33 -3.10 -4.93
CA TRP A 381 -9.45 -4.54 -4.66
C TRP A 381 -8.15 -5.24 -5.04
N ARG A 382 -7.55 -4.90 -6.18
CA ARG A 382 -6.25 -5.42 -6.58
C ARG A 382 -5.15 -5.07 -5.57
N LYS A 383 -5.16 -3.85 -5.02
CA LYS A 383 -4.22 -3.45 -3.96
C LYS A 383 -4.46 -4.21 -2.66
N CYS A 384 -5.72 -4.37 -2.25
CA CYS A 384 -6.10 -5.14 -1.05
C CYS A 384 -5.70 -6.62 -1.16
N MET A 385 -5.84 -7.21 -2.36
CA MET A 385 -5.39 -8.58 -2.63
C MET A 385 -3.87 -8.72 -2.56
N GLY A 386 -3.12 -7.77 -3.13
CA GLY A 386 -1.68 -7.85 -3.27
C GLY A 386 -1.21 -8.64 -4.50
N PRO A 387 0.11 -8.83 -4.68
CA PRO A 387 0.70 -9.52 -5.82
C PRO A 387 0.15 -10.94 -6.03
N THR A 388 0.02 -11.39 -7.28
CA THR A 388 -0.57 -12.71 -7.62
C THR A 388 0.23 -13.88 -7.04
N ASN A 389 1.55 -13.75 -6.96
CA ASN A 389 2.42 -14.74 -6.33
C ASN A 389 2.42 -14.52 -4.80
N SER A 390 1.91 -15.51 -4.07
CA SER A 390 1.76 -15.45 -2.61
C SER A 390 3.10 -15.33 -1.87
N THR A 391 4.20 -15.87 -2.41
CA THR A 391 5.54 -15.72 -1.82
C THR A 391 5.99 -14.27 -1.87
N ILE A 392 5.81 -13.61 -3.02
CA ILE A 392 6.10 -12.17 -3.18
C ILE A 392 5.18 -11.35 -2.27
N ALA A 393 3.89 -11.70 -2.20
CA ALA A 393 2.95 -11.01 -1.34
C ALA A 393 3.34 -11.14 0.15
N LYS A 394 3.80 -12.30 0.61
CA LYS A 394 4.25 -12.52 2.00
C LYS A 394 5.45 -11.66 2.37
N THR A 395 6.43 -11.55 1.48
CA THR A 395 7.67 -10.80 1.77
C THR A 395 7.48 -9.30 1.61
N GLN A 396 6.74 -8.85 0.59
CA GLN A 396 6.66 -7.43 0.24
C GLN A 396 5.40 -6.72 0.73
N PHE A 397 4.28 -7.44 0.84
CA PHE A 397 2.97 -6.91 1.27
C PHE A 397 2.31 -7.86 2.28
N PRO A 398 2.97 -8.14 3.43
CA PRO A 398 2.53 -9.17 4.39
C PRO A 398 1.12 -8.95 4.95
N THR A 399 0.62 -7.71 4.89
CA THR A 399 -0.72 -7.33 5.35
C THR A 399 -1.82 -7.54 4.30
N SER A 400 -1.46 -7.75 3.03
CA SER A 400 -2.40 -8.04 1.93
C SER A 400 -3.08 -9.40 2.11
N ILE A 401 -4.24 -9.60 1.48
CA ILE A 401 -4.98 -10.87 1.59
C ILE A 401 -4.12 -12.05 1.09
N ARG A 402 -3.37 -11.88 -0.02
CA ARG A 402 -2.49 -12.92 -0.55
C ARG A 402 -1.26 -13.16 0.32
N GLY A 403 -0.74 -12.12 0.96
CA GLY A 403 0.35 -12.26 1.93
C GLY A 403 -0.09 -13.06 3.17
N ARG A 404 -1.31 -12.82 3.66
CA ARG A 404 -1.83 -13.46 4.88
C ARG A 404 -2.35 -14.88 4.66
N PHE A 405 -3.07 -15.12 3.56
CA PHE A 405 -3.83 -16.36 3.37
C PHE A 405 -3.40 -17.16 2.13
N GLY A 406 -2.55 -16.60 1.27
CA GLY A 406 -2.06 -17.26 0.06
C GLY A 406 -1.01 -18.34 0.38
N ILE A 407 -1.00 -19.40 -0.43
CA ILE A 407 -0.07 -20.52 -0.29
C ILE A 407 1.01 -20.41 -1.37
N ASP A 408 0.61 -20.42 -2.64
CA ASP A 408 1.49 -20.41 -3.82
C ASP A 408 0.90 -19.51 -4.93
N GLY A 409 1.37 -19.64 -6.18
CA GLY A 409 0.88 -18.86 -7.32
C GLY A 409 -0.55 -19.17 -7.76
N THR A 410 -1.02 -20.41 -7.60
CA THR A 410 -2.37 -20.86 -8.00
C THR A 410 -3.35 -20.77 -6.83
N LYS A 411 -2.92 -21.21 -5.65
CA LYS A 411 -3.63 -21.18 -4.35
C LYS A 411 -3.39 -19.85 -3.63
N ASN A 412 -3.64 -18.76 -4.34
CA ASN A 412 -3.39 -17.41 -3.86
C ASN A 412 -4.60 -16.76 -3.16
N ALA A 413 -5.46 -17.55 -2.51
CA ALA A 413 -6.62 -17.09 -1.72
C ALA A 413 -7.76 -16.36 -2.46
N THR A 414 -7.46 -15.42 -3.36
CA THR A 414 -8.45 -14.55 -3.99
C THR A 414 -8.18 -14.26 -5.47
N HIS A 415 -9.27 -13.98 -6.19
CA HIS A 415 -9.28 -13.46 -7.55
C HIS A 415 -10.08 -12.15 -7.60
N GLY A 416 -9.74 -11.30 -8.56
CA GLY A 416 -10.51 -10.10 -8.87
C GLY A 416 -10.25 -9.60 -10.27
N SER A 417 -11.24 -8.89 -10.79
CA SER A 417 -11.22 -8.34 -12.15
C SER A 417 -10.06 -7.37 -12.36
N ASP A 418 -9.57 -7.31 -13.59
CA ASP A 418 -8.42 -6.48 -13.96
C ASP A 418 -8.80 -5.12 -14.58
N SER A 419 -10.03 -5.00 -15.06
CA SER A 419 -10.56 -3.87 -15.83
C SER A 419 -12.08 -3.79 -15.69
N VAL A 420 -12.67 -2.66 -16.11
CA VAL A 420 -14.14 -2.48 -16.09
C VAL A 420 -14.83 -3.47 -17.03
N ALA A 421 -14.19 -3.80 -18.15
CA ALA A 421 -14.73 -4.75 -19.12
C ALA A 421 -14.74 -6.19 -18.56
N SER A 422 -13.63 -6.65 -17.98
CA SER A 422 -13.58 -7.96 -17.33
C SER A 422 -14.54 -8.03 -16.15
N ALA A 423 -14.60 -7.00 -15.30
CA ALA A 423 -15.55 -6.94 -14.19
C ALA A 423 -17.01 -7.13 -14.64
N ARG A 424 -17.44 -6.45 -15.72
CA ARG A 424 -18.80 -6.62 -16.26
C ARG A 424 -19.05 -8.04 -16.77
N ARG A 425 -18.12 -8.58 -17.57
CA ARG A 425 -18.20 -9.94 -18.12
C ARG A 425 -18.27 -10.97 -17.00
N GLU A 426 -17.34 -10.89 -16.06
CA GLU A 426 -17.20 -11.80 -14.93
C GLU A 426 -18.41 -11.75 -13.98
N ILE A 427 -18.95 -10.55 -13.69
CA ILE A 427 -20.19 -10.40 -12.90
C ILE A 427 -21.38 -11.01 -13.64
N GLN A 428 -21.49 -10.81 -14.95
CA GLN A 428 -22.58 -11.36 -15.75
C GLN A 428 -22.49 -12.89 -15.78
N LEU A 429 -21.32 -13.47 -16.00
CA LEU A 429 -21.09 -14.92 -15.97
C LEU A 429 -21.44 -15.50 -14.60
N MET A 430 -20.99 -14.86 -13.53
CA MET A 430 -21.14 -15.40 -12.19
C MET A 430 -22.55 -15.20 -11.61
N PHE A 431 -23.22 -14.08 -11.86
CA PHE A 431 -24.53 -13.80 -11.25
C PHE A 431 -25.70 -13.84 -12.22
N HIS A 432 -25.46 -14.00 -13.53
CA HIS A 432 -26.48 -13.91 -14.58
C HIS A 432 -27.25 -12.58 -14.52
N VAL A 433 -26.57 -11.49 -14.11
CA VAL A 433 -27.16 -10.16 -13.94
C VAL A 433 -26.74 -9.26 -15.09
N ALA A 434 -27.69 -8.54 -15.68
CA ALA A 434 -27.38 -7.42 -16.57
C ALA A 434 -26.77 -6.26 -15.76
N VAL A 435 -25.50 -5.94 -15.99
CA VAL A 435 -24.84 -4.81 -15.34
C VAL A 435 -25.28 -3.51 -16.04
N VAL A 436 -26.06 -2.68 -15.35
CA VAL A 436 -26.44 -1.34 -15.83
C VAL A 436 -25.22 -0.42 -15.70
N ALA A 437 -24.58 -0.08 -16.82
CA ALA A 437 -23.51 0.90 -16.85
C ALA A 437 -24.09 2.34 -16.78
N PRO A 438 -23.51 3.26 -15.98
CA PRO A 438 -23.91 4.67 -16.03
C PRO A 438 -23.19 5.37 -17.19
N GLY A 439 -23.83 5.44 -18.37
CA GLY A 439 -23.27 6.20 -19.50
C GLY A 439 -24.01 6.02 -20.83
N SER A 440 -24.59 7.11 -21.33
CA SER A 440 -25.42 7.24 -22.53
C SER A 440 -24.68 6.98 -23.85
N VAL A 441 -25.23 6.12 -24.72
CA VAL A 441 -24.88 6.12 -26.15
C VAL A 441 -25.83 7.06 -26.90
N PRO A 442 -25.32 8.06 -27.66
CA PRO A 442 -26.16 8.88 -28.52
C PRO A 442 -26.71 8.06 -29.69
N THR A 443 -28.04 8.02 -29.82
CA THR A 443 -28.80 7.25 -30.82
C THR A 443 -28.41 7.53 -32.28
N LYS A 444 -27.68 8.61 -32.54
CA LYS A 444 -27.28 9.03 -33.89
C LYS A 444 -26.05 8.30 -34.44
N ALA A 445 -25.22 7.69 -33.58
CA ALA A 445 -24.01 6.97 -34.01
C ALA A 445 -24.27 5.50 -34.39
N LEU A 446 -25.43 4.93 -34.01
CA LEU A 446 -25.79 3.55 -34.31
C LEU A 446 -26.51 3.38 -35.68
N ALA A 447 -26.83 4.47 -36.36
CA ALA A 447 -27.65 4.45 -37.58
C ALA A 447 -26.85 4.22 -38.88
N ASP A 448 -25.53 4.40 -38.88
CA ASP A 448 -24.74 4.49 -40.12
C ASP A 448 -23.83 3.27 -40.40
N THR A 449 -24.00 2.13 -39.70
CA THR A 449 -23.22 0.92 -40.00
C THR A 449 -24.11 -0.21 -40.53
N PRO A 450 -24.00 -0.60 -41.81
CA PRO A 450 -24.76 -1.72 -42.35
C PRO A 450 -24.32 -3.05 -41.73
N SER A 451 -25.31 -3.76 -41.21
CA SER A 451 -25.23 -5.02 -40.49
C SER A 451 -24.58 -6.17 -41.28
N LYS A 452 -23.71 -6.93 -40.61
CA LYS A 452 -23.54 -8.36 -40.80
C LYS A 452 -23.26 -8.99 -39.44
N TYR A 453 -24.28 -9.56 -38.78
CA TYR A 453 -24.17 -10.78 -37.97
C TYR A 453 -25.57 -11.22 -37.53
N THR A 454 -25.91 -12.45 -37.88
CA THR A 454 -27.19 -13.14 -37.64
C THR A 454 -27.18 -13.74 -36.23
N GLN A 455 -28.10 -13.31 -35.34
CA GLN A 455 -28.90 -14.12 -34.42
C GLN A 455 -29.63 -13.25 -33.37
N LYS A 456 -30.96 -13.43 -33.28
CA LYS A 456 -31.86 -13.15 -32.13
C LYS A 456 -31.52 -11.92 -31.29
N THR A 457 -31.57 -10.73 -31.90
CA THR A 457 -31.40 -9.49 -31.14
C THR A 457 -32.75 -8.98 -30.63
N LEU A 458 -32.72 -8.17 -29.56
CA LEU A 458 -33.86 -7.35 -29.11
C LEU A 458 -34.52 -6.59 -30.27
N HIS A 459 -33.73 -6.26 -31.30
CA HIS A 459 -34.20 -5.59 -32.50
C HIS A 459 -35.19 -6.44 -33.32
N ASP A 460 -35.00 -7.76 -33.41
CA ASP A 460 -35.94 -8.65 -34.10
C ASP A 460 -37.25 -8.82 -33.32
N ALA A 461 -37.16 -8.93 -32.00
CA ALA A 461 -38.31 -9.00 -31.11
C ALA A 461 -39.11 -7.69 -31.14
N LEU A 462 -38.41 -6.54 -31.12
CA LEU A 462 -39.01 -5.22 -31.28
C LEU A 462 -39.65 -5.06 -32.66
N ALA A 463 -38.98 -5.48 -33.73
CA ALA A 463 -39.52 -5.41 -35.08
C ALA A 463 -40.81 -6.24 -35.20
N ARG A 464 -40.81 -7.51 -34.75
CA ARG A 464 -42.00 -8.36 -34.73
C ARG A 464 -43.13 -7.75 -33.89
N GLY A 465 -42.80 -7.26 -32.69
CA GLY A 465 -43.76 -6.66 -31.79
C GLY A 465 -44.38 -5.39 -32.37
N ILE A 466 -43.59 -4.50 -32.96
CA ILE A 466 -44.08 -3.27 -33.60
C ILE A 466 -44.92 -3.63 -34.83
N THR A 467 -44.48 -4.58 -35.67
CA THR A 467 -45.26 -5.06 -36.82
C THR A 467 -46.62 -5.60 -36.39
N GLN A 468 -46.67 -6.41 -35.33
CA GLN A 468 -47.89 -7.02 -34.85
C GLN A 468 -48.81 -6.01 -34.15
N LEU A 469 -48.25 -5.03 -33.43
CA LEU A 469 -48.97 -3.89 -32.87
C LEU A 469 -49.67 -3.07 -33.97
N CYS A 470 -48.94 -2.76 -35.05
CA CYS A 470 -49.49 -2.04 -36.21
C CYS A 470 -50.59 -2.82 -36.94
N GLN A 471 -50.56 -4.16 -36.91
CA GLN A 471 -51.57 -5.02 -37.52
C GLN A 471 -52.83 -5.18 -36.66
N LEU A 472 -52.71 -5.13 -35.33
CA LEU A 472 -53.81 -5.43 -34.41
C LEU A 472 -54.76 -4.25 -34.17
N ASN A 473 -54.33 -3.00 -34.34
CA ASN A 473 -55.25 -1.85 -34.36
C ASN A 473 -54.60 -0.57 -34.94
N PRO A 474 -55.07 0.00 -36.07
CA PRO A 474 -54.48 1.21 -36.67
C PRO A 474 -54.76 2.51 -35.91
N ARG A 475 -55.52 2.47 -34.80
CA ARG A 475 -55.88 3.66 -33.99
C ARG A 475 -55.63 3.39 -32.51
N LEU A 476 -54.38 3.56 -32.09
CA LEU A 476 -54.01 3.65 -30.68
C LEU A 476 -53.85 5.14 -30.37
N ASP A 477 -54.88 5.75 -29.77
CA ASP A 477 -54.93 7.20 -29.54
C ASP A 477 -54.04 7.67 -28.37
N ALA A 478 -53.32 6.75 -27.70
CA ALA A 478 -52.32 7.06 -26.67
C ALA A 478 -51.02 6.24 -26.84
N ALA A 479 -49.89 6.94 -26.97
CA ALA A 479 -48.56 6.33 -27.14
C ALA A 479 -48.12 5.43 -25.97
N LEU A 480 -48.74 5.60 -24.79
CA LEU A 480 -48.45 4.77 -23.62
C LEU A 480 -48.98 3.34 -23.80
N ASP A 481 -50.15 3.17 -24.39
CA ASP A 481 -50.80 1.87 -24.56
C ASP A 481 -50.04 1.01 -25.59
N ALA A 482 -49.47 1.66 -26.61
CA ALA A 482 -48.56 1.06 -27.58
C ALA A 482 -47.27 0.52 -26.92
N CYS A 483 -46.65 1.32 -26.05
CA CYS A 483 -45.46 0.92 -25.31
C CYS A 483 -45.76 -0.19 -24.30
N GLU A 484 -46.90 -0.13 -23.61
CA GLU A 484 -47.32 -1.14 -22.64
C GLU A 484 -47.62 -2.48 -23.34
N TRP A 485 -48.33 -2.45 -24.47
CA TRP A 485 -48.58 -3.63 -25.29
C TRP A 485 -47.27 -4.23 -25.82
N LEU A 486 -46.37 -3.42 -26.35
CA LEU A 486 -45.08 -3.87 -26.87
C LEU A 486 -44.19 -4.43 -25.75
N GLY A 487 -44.21 -3.82 -24.56
CA GLY A 487 -43.52 -4.34 -23.38
C GLY A 487 -44.03 -5.71 -22.97
N ARG A 488 -45.36 -5.90 -22.90
CA ARG A 488 -45.98 -7.21 -22.62
C ARG A 488 -45.63 -8.23 -23.71
N PHE A 489 -45.64 -7.83 -24.99
CA PHE A 489 -45.25 -8.68 -26.10
C PHE A 489 -43.79 -9.15 -25.97
N LEU A 490 -42.85 -8.26 -25.66
CA LEU A 490 -41.43 -8.60 -25.50
C LEU A 490 -41.17 -9.50 -24.31
N VAL A 491 -41.83 -9.26 -23.17
CA VAL A 491 -41.77 -10.14 -22.01
C VAL A 491 -42.32 -11.52 -22.37
N ARG A 492 -43.42 -11.57 -23.13
CA ARG A 492 -44.04 -12.81 -23.60
C ARG A 492 -43.17 -13.57 -24.60
N ASP A 493 -42.55 -12.89 -25.56
CA ASP A 493 -41.59 -13.42 -26.55
C ASP A 493 -40.32 -13.95 -25.87
N ALA A 494 -39.87 -13.28 -24.80
CA ALA A 494 -38.71 -13.70 -24.00
C ALA A 494 -39.01 -14.88 -23.05
N THR A 495 -40.27 -15.09 -22.65
CA THR A 495 -40.68 -16.10 -21.66
C THR A 495 -41.52 -17.24 -22.22
N ASN A 496 -41.94 -17.17 -23.49
CA ASN A 496 -42.71 -18.21 -24.21
C ASN A 496 -44.10 -18.53 -23.61
N GLN A 497 -44.78 -17.56 -22.98
CA GLN A 497 -46.07 -17.74 -22.29
C GLN A 497 -47.29 -17.18 -23.08
N ALA A 498 -48.52 -17.65 -22.84
CA ALA A 498 -49.75 -17.20 -23.52
C ALA A 498 -50.49 -16.06 -22.75
N PRO A 499 -51.30 -15.18 -23.39
CA PRO A 499 -51.69 -13.90 -22.79
C PRO A 499 -52.92 -13.93 -21.86
N VAL A 500 -52.86 -13.15 -20.78
CA VAL A 500 -54.01 -12.67 -19.98
C VAL A 500 -53.88 -11.16 -19.74
N VAL A 501 -54.98 -10.43 -19.88
CA VAL A 501 -55.11 -8.96 -19.92
C VAL A 501 -55.55 -8.40 -18.57
N SER A 502 -54.93 -7.30 -18.10
CA SER A 502 -55.64 -6.17 -17.45
C SER A 502 -54.69 -5.01 -17.09
N VAL A 503 -55.27 -3.81 -17.12
CA VAL A 503 -54.72 -2.45 -17.23
C VAL A 503 -54.63 -1.74 -15.85
N GLY A 504 -53.77 -0.72 -15.69
CA GLY A 504 -53.79 0.12 -14.47
C GLY A 504 -52.78 1.28 -14.32
N VAL A 505 -52.63 2.15 -15.34
CA VAL A 505 -52.44 3.63 -15.38
C VAL A 505 -51.81 4.46 -14.21
N SER A 506 -50.89 5.36 -14.62
CA SER A 506 -50.51 6.71 -14.09
C SER A 506 -49.58 6.85 -12.87
N ALA A 507 -48.73 7.88 -12.73
CA ALA A 507 -48.45 9.09 -13.52
C ALA A 507 -47.05 9.65 -13.18
N SER A 508 -46.64 10.60 -14.02
CA SER A 508 -45.34 11.24 -14.24
C SER A 508 -44.96 12.37 -13.26
N VAL A 509 -43.72 12.87 -13.44
CA VAL A 509 -43.23 14.28 -13.50
C VAL A 509 -41.75 14.26 -13.01
N GLY A 510 -40.72 14.85 -13.60
CA GLY A 510 -40.55 15.82 -14.67
C GLY A 510 -39.29 16.67 -14.38
N ARG A 511 -38.45 16.85 -15.41
CA ARG A 511 -37.46 17.93 -15.64
C ARG A 511 -36.04 17.92 -15.02
N SER A 512 -35.09 17.89 -15.97
CA SER A 512 -34.06 18.92 -16.26
C SER A 512 -32.61 18.42 -16.22
N LYS A 513 -31.94 18.61 -17.36
CA LYS A 513 -30.54 18.21 -17.63
C LYS A 513 -29.60 19.40 -17.36
N PRO A 514 -28.41 19.17 -16.77
CA PRO A 514 -27.25 20.00 -17.02
C PRO A 514 -26.31 19.37 -18.06
N ARG A 515 -25.64 20.23 -18.84
CA ARG A 515 -24.63 19.91 -19.86
C ARG A 515 -23.48 19.08 -19.26
N LYS A 516 -23.20 17.92 -19.86
CA LYS A 516 -21.98 17.13 -19.56
C LYS A 516 -20.79 17.68 -20.36
N ALA A 517 -19.71 17.98 -19.66
CA ALA A 517 -18.38 18.08 -20.25
C ALA A 517 -17.89 16.68 -20.66
N ALA A 518 -17.11 16.61 -21.74
CA ALA A 518 -16.53 15.36 -22.23
C ALA A 518 -15.52 14.80 -21.20
N PRO A 519 -15.39 13.47 -21.07
CA PRO A 519 -14.41 12.88 -20.17
C PRO A 519 -13.02 13.16 -20.72
N VAL A 520 -12.24 13.91 -19.96
CA VAL A 520 -10.78 13.97 -20.12
C VAL A 520 -10.25 12.65 -19.62
N ASP A 521 -9.56 11.94 -20.50
CA ASP A 521 -8.83 10.72 -20.19
C ASP A 521 -7.73 11.07 -19.18
N LEU A 522 -7.98 10.76 -17.90
CA LEU A 522 -6.98 10.88 -16.85
C LEU A 522 -6.01 9.71 -17.02
N ALA A 523 -5.02 9.94 -17.87
CA ALA A 523 -3.88 9.06 -18.09
C ALA A 523 -3.07 8.88 -16.78
N VAL A 524 -3.59 8.05 -15.89
CA VAL A 524 -2.82 7.47 -14.79
C VAL A 524 -2.37 6.10 -15.29
N PRO A 525 -1.10 5.94 -15.71
CA PRO A 525 -0.62 4.62 -16.08
C PRO A 525 -0.70 3.69 -14.87
N SER A 526 -1.18 2.47 -15.11
CA SER A 526 -1.08 1.37 -14.16
C SER A 526 0.39 0.90 -14.08
N LEU A 527 0.97 0.89 -12.87
CA LEU A 527 2.15 0.14 -12.40
C LEU A 527 3.45 0.23 -13.24
N ALA A 528 4.56 0.67 -12.63
CA ALA A 528 5.91 0.08 -12.78
C ALA A 528 6.99 0.96 -12.15
N ALA A 529 7.74 0.46 -11.17
CA ALA A 529 9.14 0.84 -11.07
C ALA A 529 9.83 0.52 -12.41
N LEU A 530 10.91 1.24 -12.77
CA LEU A 530 11.62 1.01 -14.03
C LEU A 530 11.92 -0.49 -14.20
N HIS A 531 11.22 -1.18 -15.11
CA HIS A 531 11.43 -2.60 -15.37
C HIS A 531 12.68 -2.71 -16.25
N ILE A 532 13.76 -3.19 -15.66
CA ILE A 532 15.00 -3.57 -16.34
C ILE A 532 14.90 -5.08 -16.59
N VAL A 533 14.96 -5.52 -17.85
CA VAL A 533 15.12 -6.95 -18.18
C VAL A 533 16.56 -7.14 -18.63
N GLY A 534 17.39 -7.78 -17.81
CA GLY A 534 18.78 -8.10 -18.14
C GLY A 534 18.87 -9.53 -18.68
N PHE A 535 19.40 -9.70 -19.89
CA PHE A 535 19.67 -11.01 -20.49
C PHE A 535 21.15 -11.39 -20.25
N PHE A 536 21.42 -12.56 -19.66
CA PHE A 536 22.77 -12.96 -19.21
C PHE A 536 23.24 -14.28 -19.83
N GLY A 537 24.25 -14.28 -20.73
CA GLY A 537 24.84 -15.48 -21.38
C GLY A 537 24.89 -15.46 -22.94
N ALA A 538 25.23 -16.59 -23.58
CA ALA A 538 25.85 -16.63 -24.93
C ALA A 538 25.05 -16.01 -26.12
N PRO A 539 25.74 -15.41 -27.13
CA PRO A 539 25.22 -14.25 -27.86
C PRO A 539 24.23 -14.51 -29.00
N ARG A 540 24.27 -15.67 -29.66
CA ARG A 540 23.71 -15.79 -31.03
C ARG A 540 22.18 -15.77 -31.14
N ASN A 541 21.44 -16.25 -30.13
CA ASN A 541 19.96 -16.27 -30.16
C ASN A 541 19.30 -15.14 -29.35
N ARG A 542 20.08 -14.39 -28.57
CA ARG A 542 19.55 -13.48 -27.54
C ARG A 542 19.48 -12.04 -27.96
N SER A 543 20.45 -11.52 -28.71
CA SER A 543 20.32 -10.17 -29.27
C SER A 543 19.11 -10.05 -30.19
N TRP A 544 18.78 -11.12 -30.92
CA TRP A 544 17.54 -11.20 -31.70
C TRP A 544 16.29 -11.15 -30.80
N LEU A 545 16.23 -11.98 -29.74
CA LEU A 545 15.09 -12.01 -28.81
C LEU A 545 14.94 -10.70 -28.02
N ALA A 546 16.05 -10.13 -27.54
CA ALA A 546 16.11 -8.86 -26.83
C ALA A 546 15.65 -7.71 -27.72
N ALA A 547 16.09 -7.68 -28.99
CA ALA A 547 15.62 -6.69 -29.97
C ALA A 547 14.13 -6.88 -30.31
N GLN A 548 13.67 -8.13 -30.45
CA GLN A 548 12.28 -8.45 -30.76
C GLN A 548 11.35 -8.08 -29.59
N LEU A 549 11.71 -8.41 -28.34
CA LEU A 549 10.97 -8.01 -27.16
C LEU A 549 10.97 -6.49 -26.95
N ALA A 550 12.10 -5.83 -27.22
CA ALA A 550 12.17 -4.37 -27.16
C ALA A 550 11.18 -3.73 -28.14
N LYS A 551 11.09 -4.29 -29.35
CA LYS A 551 10.15 -3.85 -30.38
C LYS A 551 8.69 -4.15 -30.02
N ASP A 552 8.38 -5.38 -29.63
CA ASP A 552 7.00 -5.85 -29.42
C ASP A 552 6.35 -5.21 -28.18
N PHE A 553 7.15 -4.87 -27.16
CA PHE A 553 6.66 -4.29 -25.90
C PHE A 553 7.04 -2.81 -25.72
N GLY A 554 7.70 -2.19 -26.71
CA GLY A 554 8.09 -0.77 -26.67
C GLY A 554 9.15 -0.44 -25.62
N TYR A 555 10.07 -1.38 -25.33
CA TYR A 555 11.16 -1.16 -24.36
C TYR A 555 12.35 -0.51 -25.07
N HIS A 556 13.15 0.26 -24.33
CA HIS A 556 14.42 0.78 -24.80
C HIS A 556 15.46 -0.33 -24.82
N TYR A 557 15.99 -0.65 -26.00
CA TYR A 557 17.08 -1.59 -26.17
C TYR A 557 18.43 -0.91 -25.87
N MET A 558 19.22 -1.48 -24.96
CA MET A 558 20.54 -1.00 -24.56
C MET A 558 21.57 -2.12 -24.70
N ASN A 559 22.55 -1.92 -25.57
CA ASN A 559 23.71 -2.81 -25.72
C ASN A 559 24.85 -2.30 -24.84
N LEU A 560 25.30 -3.11 -23.86
CA LEU A 560 26.37 -2.70 -22.95
C LEU A 560 27.74 -2.56 -23.60
N ASP A 561 28.05 -3.36 -24.63
CA ASP A 561 29.30 -3.21 -25.38
C ASP A 561 29.38 -1.81 -26.00
N THR A 562 28.28 -1.34 -26.62
CA THR A 562 28.20 0.02 -27.19
C THR A 562 28.25 1.13 -26.13
N VAL A 563 27.77 0.87 -24.91
CA VAL A 563 27.87 1.81 -23.78
C VAL A 563 29.30 1.90 -23.29
N LEU A 564 29.99 0.76 -23.18
CA LEU A 564 31.35 0.65 -22.67
C LEU A 564 32.41 1.05 -23.71
N GLU A 565 32.13 0.97 -25.02
CA GLU A 565 33.01 1.50 -26.08
C GLU A 565 33.23 3.02 -25.96
N LYS A 566 32.30 3.75 -25.35
CA LYS A 566 32.37 5.21 -25.17
C LYS A 566 33.00 5.62 -23.84
N LYS A 567 33.56 4.66 -23.09
CA LYS A 567 34.14 4.83 -21.77
C LYS A 567 35.56 5.39 -21.87
N GLU A 568 35.86 6.43 -21.11
CA GLU A 568 37.25 6.92 -20.97
C GLU A 568 38.11 5.92 -20.15
N PRO A 569 39.43 5.80 -20.41
CA PRO A 569 40.29 4.79 -19.79
C PRO A 569 40.31 4.78 -18.24
N HIS A 570 39.98 5.92 -17.63
CA HIS A 570 39.99 6.11 -16.17
C HIS A 570 38.60 6.05 -15.51
N GLU A 571 37.51 5.96 -16.29
CA GLU A 571 36.16 5.92 -15.72
C GLU A 571 35.87 4.52 -15.14
N ASP A 572 35.01 4.41 -14.13
CA ASP A 572 34.55 3.10 -13.65
C ASP A 572 33.46 2.56 -14.58
N SER A 573 33.57 1.29 -14.99
CA SER A 573 32.61 0.67 -15.92
C SER A 573 31.19 0.70 -15.34
N MET A 574 31.04 0.45 -14.04
CA MET A 574 29.73 0.43 -13.40
C MET A 574 29.13 1.84 -13.33
N ALA A 575 29.94 2.85 -13.01
CA ALA A 575 29.53 4.25 -13.04
C ALA A 575 29.05 4.71 -14.43
N VAL A 576 29.73 4.31 -15.52
CA VAL A 576 29.33 4.64 -16.91
C VAL A 576 27.99 4.00 -17.26
N ILE A 577 27.83 2.72 -16.90
CA ILE A 577 26.60 1.98 -17.14
C ILE A 577 25.44 2.64 -16.38
N VAL A 578 25.60 2.89 -15.07
CA VAL A 578 24.57 3.56 -14.24
C VAL A 578 24.21 4.94 -14.79
N LYS A 579 25.20 5.71 -15.27
CA LYS A 579 24.99 7.02 -15.91
C LYS A 579 24.19 6.91 -17.21
N ALA A 580 24.43 5.87 -18.02
CA ALA A 580 23.63 5.58 -19.20
C ALA A 580 22.17 5.25 -18.83
N PHE A 581 21.97 4.42 -17.79
CA PHE A 581 20.64 4.08 -17.28
C PHE A 581 19.87 5.29 -16.74
N LYS A 582 20.54 6.18 -15.99
CA LYS A 582 19.91 7.40 -15.46
C LYS A 582 19.38 8.33 -16.56
N ARG A 583 19.85 8.20 -17.81
CA ARG A 583 19.33 8.95 -18.96
C ARG A 583 18.06 8.34 -19.57
N CYS A 584 17.70 7.11 -19.18
CA CYS A 584 16.54 6.37 -19.71
C CYS A 584 15.28 6.51 -18.84
N VAL A 585 15.19 7.56 -18.02
CA VAL A 585 14.23 7.83 -16.91
C VAL A 585 12.73 7.63 -17.18
N TRP A 586 12.31 7.41 -18.42
CA TRP A 586 10.90 7.32 -18.82
C TRP A 586 10.56 6.04 -19.62
N LYS A 587 11.51 5.11 -19.77
CA LYS A 587 11.34 3.91 -20.60
C LYS A 587 11.72 2.65 -19.81
N ARG A 588 10.95 1.57 -19.98
CA ARG A 588 11.39 0.22 -19.60
C ARG A 588 12.60 -0.13 -20.46
N VAL A 589 13.63 -0.79 -19.89
CA VAL A 589 14.91 -1.02 -20.58
C VAL A 589 15.19 -2.51 -20.71
N ILE A 590 15.58 -2.96 -21.91
CA ILE A 590 16.19 -4.26 -22.14
C ILE A 590 17.70 -4.06 -22.25
N VAL A 591 18.44 -4.81 -21.44
CA VAL A 591 19.90 -4.77 -21.39
C VAL A 591 20.43 -6.03 -22.05
N ASP A 592 21.16 -5.85 -23.14
CA ASP A 592 21.81 -6.92 -23.89
C ASP A 592 23.33 -6.89 -23.66
N HIS A 593 23.99 -8.03 -23.87
CA HIS A 593 25.44 -8.21 -23.62
C HIS A 593 25.87 -8.01 -22.16
N CYS A 594 25.02 -8.38 -21.18
CA CYS A 594 25.44 -8.38 -19.78
C CYS A 594 26.53 -9.43 -19.51
N PRO A 595 27.62 -9.07 -18.79
CA PRO A 595 28.58 -10.04 -18.30
C PRO A 595 27.87 -11.11 -17.47
N PRO A 596 28.13 -12.42 -17.70
CA PRO A 596 27.46 -13.51 -16.99
C PRO A 596 27.98 -13.70 -15.56
N ASP A 597 28.63 -12.69 -14.96
CA ASP A 597 29.23 -12.78 -13.65
C ASP A 597 28.35 -12.15 -12.55
N LEU A 598 28.26 -12.84 -11.41
CA LEU A 598 27.44 -12.42 -10.27
C LEU A 598 27.95 -11.11 -9.65
N THR A 599 29.24 -10.85 -9.73
CA THR A 599 29.88 -9.64 -9.19
C THR A 599 29.35 -8.38 -9.87
N PHE A 600 29.25 -8.41 -11.19
CA PHE A 600 28.66 -7.37 -12.02
C PHE A 600 27.20 -7.18 -11.65
N TYR A 601 26.44 -8.27 -11.49
CA TYR A 601 25.03 -8.18 -11.09
C TYR A 601 24.85 -7.54 -9.71
N LEU A 602 25.58 -7.99 -8.68
CA LEU A 602 25.49 -7.45 -7.32
C LEU A 602 25.93 -5.99 -7.26
N ALA A 603 27.01 -5.64 -7.97
CA ALA A 603 27.45 -4.25 -8.08
C ALA A 603 26.42 -3.39 -8.82
N PHE A 604 25.88 -3.86 -9.94
CA PHE A 604 24.86 -3.15 -10.71
C PHE A 604 23.58 -2.96 -9.90
N GLN A 605 23.09 -4.01 -9.23
CA GLN A 605 21.93 -3.99 -8.37
C GLN A 605 22.11 -3.01 -7.21
N LYS A 606 23.26 -3.01 -6.52
CA LYS A 606 23.57 -2.05 -5.45
C LYS A 606 23.37 -0.60 -5.92
N HIS A 607 23.68 -0.30 -7.18
CA HIS A 607 23.54 1.04 -7.72
C HIS A 607 22.14 1.38 -8.24
N VAL A 608 21.37 0.41 -8.75
CA VAL A 608 20.06 0.67 -9.36
C VAL A 608 18.84 0.29 -8.49
N ALA A 609 19.02 -0.51 -7.44
CA ALA A 609 17.94 -0.98 -6.56
C ALA A 609 17.16 0.15 -5.86
N ALA A 610 17.79 1.32 -5.71
CA ALA A 610 17.14 2.51 -5.18
C ALA A 610 16.08 3.11 -6.13
N PHE A 611 16.09 2.77 -7.43
CA PHE A 611 15.23 3.42 -8.43
C PHE A 611 14.74 2.52 -9.59
N ALA A 612 15.10 1.24 -9.66
CA ALA A 612 14.69 0.31 -10.72
C ALA A 612 14.50 -1.13 -10.21
N TRP A 613 13.67 -1.91 -10.91
CA TRP A 613 13.48 -3.35 -10.68
C TRP A 613 14.17 -4.14 -11.79
N ILE A 614 15.02 -5.09 -11.43
CA ILE A 614 15.72 -5.95 -12.39
C ILE A 614 15.02 -7.32 -12.44
N THR A 615 14.55 -7.72 -13.62
CA THR A 615 14.18 -9.10 -13.94
C THR A 615 15.33 -9.72 -14.72
N VAL A 616 15.83 -10.86 -14.24
CA VAL A 616 16.94 -11.58 -14.86
C VAL A 616 16.38 -12.71 -15.74
N VAL A 617 16.89 -12.83 -16.96
CA VAL A 617 16.69 -14.01 -17.81
C VAL A 617 18.05 -14.66 -18.02
N ALA A 618 18.29 -15.76 -17.30
CA ALA A 618 19.44 -16.64 -17.48
C ALA A 618 18.97 -17.96 -18.12
N ASP A 619 19.85 -18.67 -18.82
CA ASP A 619 19.52 -20.01 -19.33
C ASP A 619 19.52 -20.99 -18.16
N ASP A 620 18.48 -21.80 -18.05
CA ASP A 620 18.61 -23.10 -17.40
C ASP A 620 19.58 -23.92 -18.26
N VAL A 621 20.83 -24.06 -17.83
CA VAL A 621 21.72 -25.09 -18.39
C VAL A 621 21.25 -26.43 -17.80
N GLY A 622 20.17 -26.97 -18.36
CA GLY A 622 19.72 -28.34 -18.14
C GLY A 622 20.38 -29.30 -19.12
N ASP A 623 20.93 -30.39 -18.59
CA ASP A 623 21.25 -31.65 -19.28
C ASP A 623 22.07 -31.59 -20.58
N ALA A 624 23.39 -31.47 -20.43
CA ALA A 624 24.30 -32.12 -21.37
C ALA A 624 24.78 -33.45 -20.75
N THR A 625 24.21 -34.55 -21.23
CA THR A 625 24.60 -35.93 -20.91
C THR A 625 26.12 -36.15 -20.90
N PRO A 626 26.74 -36.70 -19.83
CA PRO A 626 28.07 -37.27 -19.93
C PRO A 626 27.97 -38.70 -20.48
N ARG A 627 28.71 -38.96 -21.54
CA ARG A 627 29.02 -40.31 -22.00
C ARG A 627 29.70 -41.10 -20.86
N THR A 628 29.06 -42.22 -20.49
CA THR A 628 29.61 -43.45 -19.87
C THR A 628 31.05 -43.42 -19.35
N SER A 629 31.24 -43.56 -18.04
CA SER A 629 32.07 -44.62 -17.40
C SER A 629 31.93 -44.58 -15.86
N HIS A 630 32.11 -45.75 -15.25
CA HIS A 630 31.72 -46.17 -13.90
C HIS A 630 32.22 -45.34 -12.69
N GLY A 631 31.41 -45.29 -11.61
CA GLY A 631 31.92 -45.11 -10.24
C GLY A 631 30.98 -44.46 -9.20
N THR A 632 30.29 -45.30 -8.40
CA THR A 632 29.84 -45.14 -6.99
C THR A 632 28.99 -43.94 -6.50
N HIS A 633 27.91 -44.30 -5.80
CA HIS A 633 26.90 -43.54 -5.04
C HIS A 633 27.32 -42.18 -4.41
N ALA A 634 26.49 -41.15 -4.63
CA ALA A 634 26.39 -39.93 -3.80
C ALA A 634 24.91 -39.46 -3.68
N SER A 635 24.59 -38.84 -2.54
CA SER A 635 23.26 -38.39 -2.05
C SER A 635 22.67 -37.16 -2.77
N PRO A 636 21.35 -36.88 -2.66
CA PRO A 636 20.71 -35.79 -3.40
C PRO A 636 20.74 -34.47 -2.62
N HIS A 637 21.85 -33.73 -2.64
CA HIS A 637 21.91 -32.29 -2.32
C HIS A 637 23.27 -31.72 -2.74
N GLU A 638 23.51 -31.52 -4.04
CA GLU A 638 24.61 -30.66 -4.51
C GLU A 638 24.16 -29.94 -5.78
N LEU A 639 23.95 -28.62 -5.68
CA LEU A 639 23.81 -27.71 -6.82
C LEU A 639 25.19 -27.48 -7.44
N PRO A 640 25.30 -27.26 -8.76
CA PRO A 640 26.55 -27.53 -9.46
C PRO A 640 27.44 -26.29 -9.59
N PHE A 641 28.05 -25.75 -8.53
CA PHE A 641 29.27 -24.90 -8.63
C PHE A 641 30.06 -24.92 -7.30
N PRO A 642 31.39 -25.18 -7.31
CA PRO A 642 32.17 -25.29 -6.09
C PRO A 642 32.75 -23.94 -5.64
N THR A 643 32.82 -23.78 -4.31
CA THR A 643 33.56 -22.76 -3.52
C THR A 643 32.92 -21.36 -3.37
N HIS A 644 32.09 -21.21 -2.32
CA HIS A 644 31.70 -19.94 -1.73
C HIS A 644 32.04 -19.90 -0.23
N SER A 645 32.33 -18.70 0.28
CA SER A 645 32.64 -18.46 1.69
C SER A 645 31.37 -18.56 2.59
N PRO A 646 31.52 -18.75 3.92
CA PRO A 646 30.38 -18.86 4.84
C PRO A 646 29.43 -17.64 4.81
N ASP A 647 29.97 -16.44 4.60
CA ASP A 647 29.21 -15.19 4.54
C ASP A 647 28.32 -15.10 3.28
N GLU A 648 28.74 -15.74 2.18
CA GLU A 648 27.97 -15.81 0.94
C GLU A 648 26.78 -16.79 1.09
N HIS A 649 26.97 -17.90 1.81
CA HIS A 649 25.87 -18.84 2.12
C HIS A 649 24.78 -18.22 3.00
N GLU A 650 25.16 -17.40 4.00
CA GLU A 650 24.19 -16.74 4.88
C GLU A 650 23.37 -15.68 4.12
N PHE A 651 23.98 -14.98 3.14
CA PHE A 651 23.29 -14.06 2.25
C PHE A 651 22.31 -14.80 1.30
N TYR A 652 22.69 -15.96 0.77
CA TYR A 652 21.80 -16.80 -0.06
C TYR A 652 20.59 -17.33 0.72
N ASP A 653 20.80 -17.79 1.96
CA ASP A 653 19.72 -18.27 2.83
C ASP A 653 18.78 -17.13 3.27
N PHE A 654 19.29 -15.90 3.40
CA PHE A 654 18.50 -14.70 3.65
C PHE A 654 17.70 -14.25 2.41
N PHE A 655 18.22 -14.48 1.20
CA PHE A 655 17.58 -14.10 -0.05
C PHE A 655 16.48 -15.08 -0.50
N HIS A 656 16.60 -16.36 -0.14
CA HIS A 656 15.60 -17.39 -0.45
C HIS A 656 14.42 -17.46 0.53
N LYS A 657 14.57 -16.93 1.76
CA LYS A 657 13.49 -16.76 2.74
C LYS A 657 12.74 -15.44 2.51
#